data_AF-A0A7X2M832-F1
#
_entry.id   AF-A0A7X2M832-F1
#
_cell.length_a   1.000
_cell.length_b   1.000
_cell.length_c   1.000
_cell.angle_alpha   90.00
_cell.angle_beta   90.00
_cell.angle_gamma   90.00
#
_symmetry.space_group_name_H-M   'P 1'
#
loop_
_entity.id
_entity.type
_entity.pdbx_description
1 polymer ?
#
loop_
_entity_poly.entity_id
_entity_poly.type
_entity_poly.pdbx_seq_one_letter_code
_entity_poly.pdbx_strand_id
1 'polypeptide(L)'
;MAGKNITLRTANPIASKMWDKRWNEMIRPGINPDNVQADSANVAWFRCMDNPEHIFKTKIKDMTDRRTGENCGCIFCGPHARRKFVPAVHPLSDEIKDIEDVWSPMNKNGYTEYETDGIEKVRWICRKCGGSFYESIKEYVQTLKTCGKVACPYCSNSRPLVGYNTLETVFDDIESRWSEHNKRSYQECTITSLYTATWICPKCGKEFDRNVAAYIKGIERNEKEALCPECAYADRIERKGSPGDKIENIDEVWDGSNEKNYNEYPADSFDTVMWKCPDCGGRFSMMIAYYILQLDIGRVPCPYCSGKEPLAGFNTIETVLPYAAEVWSDENEKSYTNYLPDSDEYAKWVCRKCHGTFKSPIDLYIRDAESGINRCPYCLNLEPKAGFNTLEMYIDDIDEVWSPKNMLSYTHYIFNCDMSALFICKKCHGTYSYAVNRYVSERRKGLETCPYCQNKSVLAGYNSLDTVLDNIDDIWSNKNERDYTEFTIYSAKKVIWKCPKCGGDFRRKISDYIRNFETGVENCPYCSGTKILAGYNSLDTVLDNIGDIWSSKNDRSYTDFSSSSFETVEWKCPVCEGIFKQRICSYVTQVENGNNPCPYCNGKRALAGFNSLETVIDDLDDVWDKSNEKSYTEVMSDSSYNAYWKCRTCNGVYQKKVSDYVKAVKDGKSICPYCNNKKPLAGLNTIEDVKPDWLDEWSYRDNYLLCRPDEIMPNSMRKVWWKCKECGYLYKMSPKVRAMFEFRHRKTCPRCKGLRRRKHYI
;
A
#
# COMPACT_ATOMS: atom_id res chain seq x y z
N MET A 1 105.05 68.03 15.07
CA MET A 1 105.41 68.97 14.00
C MET A 1 104.39 70.09 14.00
N ALA A 2 104.81 71.33 14.28
CA ALA A 2 103.94 72.49 14.33
C ALA A 2 103.40 72.80 12.91
N GLY A 3 102.30 72.15 12.54
CA GLY A 3 101.45 72.56 11.43
C GLY A 3 100.67 73.78 11.88
N LYS A 4 100.92 74.93 11.24
CA LYS A 4 100.31 76.23 11.53
C LYS A 4 98.79 76.10 11.75
N ASN A 5 98.24 76.64 12.85
CA ASN A 5 96.80 76.78 13.08
C ASN A 5 96.22 77.75 12.05
N ILE A 6 95.62 77.22 10.98
CA ILE A 6 95.00 78.05 9.94
C ILE A 6 93.54 78.29 10.32
N THR A 7 93.14 79.57 10.43
CA THR A 7 91.77 79.97 10.74
C THR A 7 90.86 79.74 9.54
N LEU A 8 89.54 79.67 9.77
CA LEU A 8 88.59 79.45 8.67
C LEU A 8 88.72 80.52 7.58
N ARG A 9 88.93 81.80 7.94
CA ARG A 9 89.13 82.86 6.96
C ARG A 9 90.35 82.64 6.08
N THR A 10 91.46 82.20 6.64
CA THR A 10 92.70 81.99 5.89
C THR A 10 92.65 80.71 5.06
N ALA A 11 92.10 79.61 5.61
CA ALA A 11 92.02 78.33 4.91
C ALA A 11 90.96 78.31 3.81
N ASN A 12 89.81 78.96 4.06
CA ASN A 12 88.68 78.96 3.14
C ASN A 12 87.95 80.32 3.15
N PRO A 13 88.45 81.30 2.36
CA PRO A 13 87.88 82.64 2.31
C PRO A 13 86.40 82.69 1.89
N ILE A 14 85.95 81.75 1.06
CA ILE A 14 84.56 81.70 0.59
C ILE A 14 83.63 81.20 1.71
N ALA A 15 83.99 80.13 2.44
CA ALA A 15 83.20 79.66 3.58
C ALA A 15 83.14 80.70 4.70
N SER A 16 84.22 81.47 4.89
CA SER A 16 84.23 82.61 5.80
C SER A 16 83.26 83.73 5.39
N LYS A 17 83.09 84.01 4.09
CA LYS A 17 82.08 84.98 3.61
C LYS A 17 80.65 84.46 3.75
N MET A 18 80.46 83.16 3.68
CA MET A 18 79.16 82.51 3.93
C MET A 18 78.79 82.48 5.43
N TRP A 19 79.63 82.96 6.34
CA TRP A 19 79.33 82.92 7.78
C TRP A 19 78.13 83.81 8.15
N ASP A 20 77.08 83.22 8.75
CA ASP A 20 75.94 84.01 9.21
C ASP A 20 76.22 84.62 10.60
N LYS A 21 76.49 85.93 10.65
CA LYS A 21 76.84 86.60 11.90
C LYS A 21 75.71 86.54 12.93
N ARG A 22 74.46 86.84 12.53
CA ARG A 22 73.33 86.96 13.47
C ARG A 22 73.06 85.64 14.19
N TRP A 23 72.97 84.54 13.43
CA TRP A 23 72.61 83.24 14.00
C TRP A 23 73.74 82.59 14.79
N ASN A 24 75.00 82.78 14.38
CA ASN A 24 76.12 82.24 15.13
C ASN A 24 76.37 83.00 16.43
N GLU A 25 76.08 84.30 16.50
CA GLU A 25 76.13 85.07 17.74
C GLU A 25 75.13 84.54 18.79
N MET A 26 73.95 84.05 18.37
CA MET A 26 72.95 83.46 19.26
C MET A 26 73.36 82.06 19.77
N ILE A 27 74.06 81.27 18.95
CA ILE A 27 74.54 79.95 19.36
C ILE A 27 75.78 80.06 20.27
N ARG A 28 76.77 80.86 19.87
CA ARG A 28 78.01 81.10 20.62
C ARG A 28 78.51 82.52 20.36
N PRO A 29 78.22 83.47 21.26
CA PRO A 29 78.68 84.85 21.16
C PRO A 29 80.21 84.95 21.02
N GLY A 30 80.70 85.85 20.16
CA GLY A 30 82.14 86.13 20.00
C GLY A 30 82.94 85.16 19.10
N ILE A 31 82.36 84.06 18.60
CA ILE A 31 83.01 83.19 17.60
C ILE A 31 82.79 83.75 16.20
N ASN A 32 83.86 83.85 15.41
CA ASN A 32 83.83 84.33 14.05
C ASN A 32 84.89 83.62 13.17
N PRO A 33 84.85 83.79 11.83
CA PRO A 33 85.79 83.09 10.95
C PRO A 33 87.27 83.41 11.15
N ASP A 34 87.61 84.49 11.87
CA ASP A 34 88.99 84.89 12.19
C ASP A 34 89.55 84.16 13.40
N ASN A 35 88.70 83.67 14.31
CA ASN A 35 89.13 83.00 15.54
C ASN A 35 88.78 81.51 15.61
N VAL A 36 87.99 80.99 14.66
CA VAL A 36 87.66 79.56 14.59
C VAL A 36 88.61 78.80 13.64
N GLN A 37 89.07 77.63 14.10
CA GLN A 37 89.93 76.76 13.28
C GLN A 37 89.15 76.11 12.14
N ALA A 38 89.74 76.05 10.96
CA ALA A 38 89.07 75.56 9.75
C ALA A 38 88.68 74.08 9.82
N ASP A 39 89.34 73.27 10.64
CA ASP A 39 89.09 71.84 10.82
C ASP A 39 88.23 71.50 12.05
N SER A 40 87.58 72.50 12.65
CA SER A 40 86.70 72.33 13.81
C SER A 40 85.46 71.49 13.52
N ALA A 41 85.14 70.56 14.43
CA ALA A 41 83.91 69.78 14.39
C ALA A 41 82.67 70.55 14.92
N ASN A 42 82.84 71.78 15.39
CA ASN A 42 81.74 72.62 15.83
C ASN A 42 80.79 72.95 14.67
N VAL A 43 79.51 73.07 14.99
CA VAL A 43 78.45 73.41 14.02
C VAL A 43 78.29 74.93 13.99
N ALA A 44 78.23 75.49 12.79
CA ALA A 44 77.93 76.90 12.57
C ALA A 44 76.88 77.04 11.45
N TRP A 45 76.16 78.16 11.50
CA TRP A 45 75.25 78.59 10.45
C TRP A 45 76.01 79.29 9.33
N PHE A 46 75.72 78.86 8.11
CA PHE A 46 76.21 79.45 6.88
C PHE A 46 75.03 79.90 6.03
N ARG A 47 75.20 81.05 5.39
CA ARG A 47 74.29 81.63 4.42
C ARG A 47 74.97 81.63 3.05
N CYS A 48 74.30 81.05 2.07
CA CYS A 48 74.83 81.00 0.71
C CYS A 48 74.96 82.39 0.10
N MET A 49 76.04 82.61 -0.64
CA MET A 49 76.26 83.88 -1.35
C MET A 49 75.45 83.96 -2.65
N ASP A 50 75.18 82.82 -3.32
CA ASP A 50 74.46 82.78 -4.60
C ASP A 50 72.93 82.83 -4.40
N ASN A 51 72.43 82.33 -3.26
CA ASN A 51 71.03 82.46 -2.88
C ASN A 51 70.92 82.75 -1.36
N PRO A 52 70.65 83.99 -0.95
CA PRO A 52 70.56 84.38 0.47
C PRO A 52 69.53 83.61 1.30
N GLU A 53 68.51 83.01 0.66
CA GLU A 53 67.51 82.16 1.32
C GLU A 53 68.08 80.82 1.80
N HIS A 54 69.21 80.38 1.23
CA HIS A 54 69.88 79.14 1.62
C HIS A 54 70.71 79.36 2.90
N ILE A 55 70.02 79.29 4.05
CA ILE A 55 70.63 79.27 5.39
C ILE A 55 70.68 77.82 5.89
N PHE A 56 71.84 77.35 6.32
CA PHE A 56 72.01 75.99 6.82
C PHE A 56 73.06 75.89 7.92
N LYS A 57 72.90 74.92 8.82
CA LYS A 57 73.90 74.58 9.83
C LYS A 57 74.68 73.33 9.42
N THR A 58 76.00 73.41 9.43
CA THR A 58 76.89 72.25 9.23
C THR A 58 78.18 72.40 10.05
N LYS A 59 78.99 71.36 10.13
CA LYS A 59 80.27 71.44 10.85
C LYS A 59 81.27 72.27 10.03
N ILE A 60 82.03 73.11 10.71
CA ILE A 60 82.97 74.05 10.07
C ILE A 60 83.97 73.31 9.18
N LYS A 61 84.53 72.20 9.67
CA LYS A 61 85.46 71.33 8.92
C LYS A 61 84.92 70.73 7.63
N ASP A 62 83.60 70.69 7.46
CA ASP A 62 82.95 70.07 6.31
C ASP A 62 82.72 71.09 5.17
N MET A 63 83.12 72.36 5.37
CA MET A 63 83.06 73.41 4.34
C MET A 63 84.27 73.42 3.39
N THR A 64 85.29 72.60 3.66
CA THR A 64 86.48 72.42 2.81
C THR A 64 86.69 70.92 2.59
N ASP A 65 86.87 70.50 1.33
CA ASP A 65 87.11 69.09 1.02
C ASP A 65 88.52 68.70 1.47
N ARG A 66 88.62 67.66 2.30
CA ARG A 66 89.90 67.24 2.90
C ARG A 66 90.86 66.54 1.92
N ARG A 67 90.39 66.02 0.78
CA ARG A 67 91.23 65.34 -0.24
C ARG A 67 91.73 66.30 -1.30
N THR A 68 90.87 67.21 -1.79
CA THR A 68 91.24 68.15 -2.86
C THR A 68 91.69 69.50 -2.32
N GLY A 69 91.31 69.86 -1.10
CA GLY A 69 91.56 71.17 -0.50
C GLY A 69 90.65 72.29 -1.01
N GLU A 70 89.70 71.98 -1.89
CA GLU A 70 88.77 72.95 -2.49
C GLU A 70 87.56 73.23 -1.59
N ASN A 71 86.85 74.34 -1.82
CA ASN A 71 85.65 74.69 -1.06
C ASN A 71 84.42 73.89 -1.53
N CYS A 72 83.69 73.27 -0.59
CA CYS A 72 82.49 72.47 -0.89
C CYS A 72 81.21 73.28 -1.19
N GLY A 73 81.18 74.56 -0.83
CA GLY A 73 80.12 75.52 -1.12
C GLY A 73 78.84 75.29 -0.31
N CYS A 74 77.73 75.84 -0.81
CA CYS A 74 76.41 75.65 -0.21
C CYS A 74 75.94 74.20 -0.31
N ILE A 75 75.39 73.64 0.78
CA ILE A 75 74.90 72.24 0.77
C ILE A 75 73.67 72.02 -0.12
N PHE A 76 73.02 73.10 -0.57
CA PHE A 76 71.82 73.05 -1.41
C PHE A 76 72.09 73.35 -2.89
N CYS A 77 73.06 74.22 -3.22
CA CYS A 77 73.31 74.65 -4.60
C CYS A 77 74.80 74.75 -4.99
N GLY A 78 75.72 74.43 -4.09
CA GLY A 78 77.15 74.40 -4.38
C GLY A 78 77.55 73.19 -5.25
N PRO A 79 78.80 73.16 -5.76
CA PRO A 79 79.29 72.11 -6.66
C PRO A 79 79.13 70.69 -6.12
N HIS A 80 79.00 70.53 -4.80
CA HIS A 80 78.81 69.25 -4.11
C HIS A 80 77.51 69.20 -3.27
N ALA A 81 76.42 69.85 -3.69
CA ALA A 81 75.15 69.88 -2.95
C ALA A 81 74.59 68.47 -2.64
N ARG A 82 74.21 68.23 -1.37
CA ARG A 82 73.75 66.91 -0.86
C ARG A 82 72.32 66.90 -0.31
N ARG A 83 71.63 68.04 -0.22
CA ARG A 83 70.26 68.13 0.32
C ARG A 83 69.35 68.95 -0.60
N LYS A 84 68.09 68.54 -0.74
CA LYS A 84 67.02 69.36 -1.34
C LYS A 84 66.53 70.38 -0.31
N PHE A 85 66.37 71.65 -0.71
CA PHE A 85 65.93 72.74 0.17
C PHE A 85 64.42 72.63 0.47
N VAL A 86 64.02 72.84 1.74
CA VAL A 86 62.62 72.89 2.21
C VAL A 86 62.45 74.16 3.07
N PRO A 87 61.34 74.94 2.96
CA PRO A 87 61.40 76.38 3.20
C PRO A 87 61.44 76.91 4.65
N ALA A 88 61.26 76.11 5.73
CA ALA A 88 61.36 76.68 7.09
C ALA A 88 61.59 75.63 8.21
N VAL A 89 62.41 75.99 9.20
CA VAL A 89 62.56 75.33 10.52
C VAL A 89 62.08 76.33 11.57
N HIS A 90 61.14 75.96 12.46
CA HIS A 90 60.51 76.86 13.43
C HIS A 90 60.85 76.48 14.90
N PRO A 91 61.64 77.29 15.63
CA PRO A 91 61.95 77.07 17.04
C PRO A 91 60.71 77.12 17.95
N LEU A 92 60.68 76.32 19.01
CA LEU A 92 59.56 76.25 19.96
C LEU A 92 59.30 77.57 20.70
N SER A 93 60.35 78.35 20.97
CA SER A 93 60.28 79.65 21.66
C SER A 93 59.45 80.71 20.93
N ASP A 94 59.32 80.59 19.61
CA ASP A 94 58.63 81.58 18.80
C ASP A 94 57.11 81.32 18.74
N GLU A 95 56.69 80.09 19.06
CA GLU A 95 55.29 79.66 18.93
C GLU A 95 54.50 79.80 20.23
N ILE A 96 55.12 79.56 21.39
CA ILE A 96 54.46 79.69 22.70
C ILE A 96 54.90 80.99 23.37
N LYS A 97 53.99 81.97 23.44
CA LYS A 97 54.21 83.20 24.24
C LYS A 97 54.35 82.88 25.73
N ASP A 98 55.36 83.49 26.36
CA ASP A 98 55.70 83.30 27.77
C ASP A 98 55.89 81.82 28.13
N ILE A 99 56.63 81.10 27.28
CA ILE A 99 56.94 79.68 27.46
C ILE A 99 57.63 79.42 28.81
N GLU A 100 58.37 80.39 29.35
CA GLU A 100 59.00 80.33 30.69
C GLU A 100 57.99 80.04 31.82
N ASP A 101 56.73 80.52 31.71
CA ASP A 101 55.69 80.32 32.72
C ASP A 101 55.07 78.92 32.72
N VAL A 102 55.20 78.21 31.59
CA VAL A 102 54.61 76.87 31.39
C VAL A 102 55.65 75.78 31.22
N TRP A 103 56.91 76.15 31.02
CA TRP A 103 58.02 75.23 30.93
C TRP A 103 58.52 74.89 32.32
N SER A 104 58.55 73.60 32.65
CA SER A 104 59.07 73.19 33.95
C SER A 104 60.59 73.39 34.02
N PRO A 105 61.12 74.03 35.08
CA PRO A 105 62.56 74.14 35.30
C PRO A 105 63.23 72.78 35.54
N MET A 106 62.45 71.73 35.83
CA MET A 106 62.92 70.35 35.99
C MET A 106 63.20 69.63 34.66
N ASN A 107 62.96 70.27 33.51
CA ASN A 107 63.32 69.69 32.21
C ASN A 107 64.84 69.71 32.03
N LYS A 108 65.39 68.63 31.43
CA LYS A 108 66.85 68.44 31.31
C LYS A 108 67.53 69.48 30.41
N ASN A 109 66.85 69.90 29.34
CA ASN A 109 67.34 70.89 28.38
C ASN A 109 66.38 72.11 28.35
N GLY A 110 66.90 73.27 27.92
CA GLY A 110 66.09 74.48 27.76
C GLY A 110 65.14 74.39 26.56
N TYR A 111 64.01 75.11 26.60
CA TYR A 111 63.02 75.10 25.51
C TYR A 111 63.56 75.65 24.18
N THR A 112 64.64 76.46 24.21
CA THR A 112 65.33 77.01 23.04
C THR A 112 66.04 75.96 22.19
N GLU A 113 66.24 74.75 22.71
CA GLU A 113 66.84 73.63 21.99
C GLU A 113 65.83 72.82 21.18
N TYR A 114 64.53 73.09 21.35
CA TYR A 114 63.46 72.30 20.76
C TYR A 114 62.70 73.02 19.64
N GLU A 115 62.14 72.24 18.74
CA GLU A 115 61.35 72.68 17.59
C GLU A 115 59.85 72.40 17.84
N THR A 116 58.97 73.13 17.15
CA THR A 116 57.51 73.08 17.40
C THR A 116 56.84 71.72 17.13
N ASP A 117 57.49 70.84 16.37
CA ASP A 117 57.02 69.50 16.03
C ASP A 117 57.72 68.38 16.83
N GLY A 118 58.50 68.75 17.86
CA GLY A 118 59.19 67.83 18.75
C GLY A 118 58.27 66.77 19.36
N ILE A 119 58.66 65.50 19.24
CA ILE A 119 57.88 64.36 19.73
C ILE A 119 58.26 63.96 21.17
N GLU A 120 59.26 64.62 21.75
CA GLU A 120 59.75 64.39 23.10
C GLU A 120 58.71 64.80 24.15
N LYS A 121 58.52 63.93 25.15
CA LYS A 121 57.70 64.23 26.34
C LYS A 121 58.49 65.06 27.33
N VAL A 122 58.01 66.27 27.59
CA VAL A 122 58.59 67.21 28.54
C VAL A 122 57.59 67.56 29.63
N ARG A 123 58.08 68.12 30.72
CA ARG A 123 57.23 68.52 31.84
C ARG A 123 56.74 69.96 31.64
N TRP A 124 55.44 70.14 31.72
CA TRP A 124 54.73 71.41 31.62
C TRP A 124 54.14 71.81 32.98
N ILE A 125 53.96 73.11 33.21
CA ILE A 125 53.29 73.69 34.37
C ILE A 125 51.98 74.30 33.90
N CYS A 126 50.87 73.93 34.52
CA CYS A 126 49.57 74.52 34.21
C CYS A 126 49.40 75.88 34.90
N ARG A 127 49.16 76.95 34.13
CA ARG A 127 48.91 78.30 34.68
C ARG A 127 47.68 78.37 35.59
N LYS A 128 46.66 77.52 35.38
CA LYS A 128 45.39 77.59 36.12
C LYS A 128 45.47 76.95 37.50
N CYS A 129 46.09 75.78 37.62
CA CYS A 129 46.15 75.02 38.86
C CYS A 129 47.55 74.93 39.48
N GLY A 130 48.58 75.46 38.80
CA GLY A 130 49.98 75.32 39.21
C GLY A 130 50.55 73.91 39.09
N GLY A 131 49.72 72.90 38.80
CA GLY A 131 50.12 71.51 38.71
C GLY A 131 51.07 71.24 37.54
N SER A 132 52.14 70.48 37.81
CA SER A 132 53.07 70.02 36.77
C SER A 132 52.63 68.68 36.17
N PHE A 133 52.73 68.51 34.85
CA PHE A 133 52.35 67.29 34.14
C PHE A 133 53.26 67.05 32.93
N TYR A 134 53.26 65.82 32.40
CA TYR A 134 54.08 65.46 31.24
C TYR A 134 53.23 65.41 29.98
N GLU A 135 53.70 66.03 28.91
CA GLU A 135 53.11 65.91 27.57
C GLU A 135 54.16 66.10 26.46
N SER A 136 53.93 65.53 25.28
CA SER A 136 54.80 65.77 24.13
C SER A 136 54.71 67.22 23.64
N ILE A 137 55.82 67.77 23.14
CA ILE A 137 55.88 69.15 22.64
C ILE A 137 54.86 69.36 21.51
N LYS A 138 54.84 68.43 20.54
CA LYS A 138 53.91 68.42 19.43
C LYS A 138 52.45 68.41 19.88
N GLU A 139 52.07 67.54 20.82
CA GLU A 139 50.68 67.45 21.29
C GLU A 139 50.27 68.68 22.12
N TYR A 140 51.19 69.20 22.94
CA TYR A 140 50.96 70.42 23.72
C TYR A 140 50.72 71.63 22.80
N VAL A 141 51.59 71.84 21.81
CA VAL A 141 51.47 72.92 20.82
C VAL A 141 50.22 72.74 19.97
N GLN A 142 49.96 71.52 19.49
CA GLN A 142 48.79 71.25 18.66
C GLN A 142 47.49 71.53 19.43
N THR A 143 47.37 71.06 20.67
CA THR A 143 46.17 71.28 21.50
C THR A 143 45.96 72.75 21.82
N LEU A 144 47.04 73.49 22.06
CA LEU A 144 47.00 74.94 22.26
C LEU A 144 46.51 75.66 21.00
N LYS A 145 46.96 75.23 19.80
CA LYS A 145 46.53 75.77 18.50
C LYS A 145 45.06 75.47 18.18
N THR A 146 44.60 74.24 18.39
CA THR A 146 43.24 73.83 18.02
C THR A 146 42.18 74.28 19.02
N CYS A 147 42.47 74.21 20.32
CA CYS A 147 41.45 74.42 21.37
C CYS A 147 41.61 75.75 22.12
N GLY A 148 42.70 76.49 21.90
CA GLY A 148 43.00 77.75 22.61
C GLY A 148 43.30 77.57 24.12
N LYS A 149 43.34 76.33 24.62
CA LYS A 149 43.60 75.98 26.03
C LYS A 149 44.40 74.67 26.10
N VAL A 150 45.22 74.56 27.12
CA VAL A 150 46.04 73.37 27.40
C VAL A 150 45.20 72.32 28.13
N ALA A 151 45.27 71.06 27.69
CA ALA A 151 44.61 69.92 28.34
C ALA A 151 45.35 69.52 29.64
N CYS A 152 45.19 70.33 30.69
CA CYS A 152 45.74 70.00 32.01
C CYS A 152 44.92 68.89 32.67
N PRO A 153 45.53 67.74 33.02
CA PRO A 153 44.80 66.58 33.57
C PRO A 153 44.19 66.84 34.96
N TYR A 154 44.68 67.84 35.70
CA TYR A 154 44.11 68.24 36.98
C TYR A 154 42.86 69.12 36.79
N CYS A 155 42.91 70.10 35.89
CA CYS A 155 41.76 70.97 35.61
C CYS A 155 40.58 70.23 34.96
N SER A 156 40.84 69.11 34.29
CA SER A 156 39.81 68.23 33.72
C SER A 156 39.33 67.14 34.68
N ASN A 157 39.74 67.17 35.95
CA ASN A 157 39.46 66.14 36.97
C ASN A 157 39.91 64.71 36.60
N SER A 158 40.79 64.59 35.61
CA SER A 158 41.34 63.30 35.14
C SER A 158 42.48 62.80 36.02
N ARG A 159 43.12 63.69 36.79
CA ARG A 159 44.10 63.36 37.84
C ARG A 159 43.86 64.20 39.09
N PRO A 160 44.08 63.63 40.30
CA PRO A 160 43.95 64.37 41.54
C PRO A 160 45.10 65.38 41.73
N LEU A 161 44.74 66.54 42.25
CA LEU A 161 45.64 67.56 42.77
C LEU A 161 45.07 68.03 44.12
N VAL A 162 45.78 67.66 45.18
CA VAL A 162 45.41 67.92 46.58
C VAL A 162 45.10 69.40 46.80
N GLY A 163 44.00 69.70 47.49
CA GLY A 163 43.53 71.06 47.73
C GLY A 163 42.96 71.79 46.51
N TYR A 164 42.82 71.12 45.35
CA TYR A 164 42.24 71.73 44.15
C TYR A 164 40.99 71.00 43.66
N ASN A 165 41.09 69.72 43.32
CA ASN A 165 39.99 68.96 42.69
C ASN A 165 39.68 67.63 43.39
N THR A 166 40.23 67.46 44.59
CA THR A 166 40.11 66.29 45.47
C THR A 166 38.98 66.48 46.48
N LEU A 167 38.58 65.41 47.17
CA LEU A 167 37.31 65.40 47.92
C LEU A 167 37.24 66.38 49.10
N GLU A 168 38.37 66.74 49.70
CA GLU A 168 38.45 67.72 50.76
C GLU A 168 38.06 69.15 50.32
N THR A 169 37.99 69.42 49.01
CA THR A 169 37.50 70.72 48.52
C THR A 169 35.98 70.81 48.47
N VAL A 170 35.28 69.68 48.64
CA VAL A 170 33.81 69.59 48.66
C VAL A 170 33.27 69.30 50.05
N PHE A 171 34.03 68.57 50.86
CA PHE A 171 33.60 68.09 52.18
C PHE A 171 34.54 68.59 53.27
N ASP A 172 34.07 69.55 54.07
CA ASP A 172 34.80 70.02 55.25
C ASP A 172 34.96 68.92 56.33
N ASP A 173 34.11 67.89 56.30
CA ASP A 173 34.05 66.77 57.24
C ASP A 173 34.46 65.42 56.62
N ILE A 174 35.21 65.43 55.50
CA ILE A 174 35.55 64.23 54.72
C ILE A 174 36.18 63.11 55.55
N GLU A 175 36.99 63.45 56.55
CA GLU A 175 37.66 62.49 57.44
C GLU A 175 36.67 61.63 58.22
N SER A 176 35.50 62.17 58.57
CA SER A 176 34.44 61.44 59.26
C SER A 176 33.53 60.63 58.33
N ARG A 177 33.59 60.91 57.01
CA ARG A 177 32.78 60.26 55.97
C ARG A 177 33.53 59.18 55.22
N TRP A 178 34.85 59.14 55.31
CA TRP A 178 35.71 58.22 54.58
C TRP A 178 36.15 57.09 55.50
N SER A 179 35.73 55.86 55.21
CA SER A 179 36.14 54.71 56.03
C SER A 179 37.65 54.46 55.94
N GLU A 180 38.25 54.04 57.06
CA GLU A 180 39.63 53.55 57.12
C GLU A 180 39.85 52.27 56.30
N HIS A 181 38.76 51.56 55.95
CA HIS A 181 38.80 50.37 55.10
C HIS A 181 39.11 50.67 53.63
N ASN A 182 39.09 51.95 53.23
CA ASN A 182 39.42 52.35 51.87
C ASN A 182 40.90 52.15 51.55
N LYS A 183 41.16 51.59 50.37
CA LYS A 183 42.54 51.37 49.86
C LYS A 183 43.21 52.65 49.36
N ARG A 184 42.43 53.71 49.13
CA ARG A 184 42.92 55.01 48.65
C ARG A 184 42.57 56.08 49.67
N SER A 185 43.45 57.07 49.79
CA SER A 185 43.10 58.29 50.50
C SER A 185 42.05 59.08 49.71
N TYR A 186 41.18 59.81 50.40
CA TYR A 186 40.22 60.71 49.77
C TYR A 186 40.92 61.78 48.90
N GLN A 187 42.17 62.13 49.24
CA GLN A 187 43.04 63.05 48.49
C GLN A 187 43.52 62.47 47.15
N GLU A 188 43.35 61.17 46.91
CA GLU A 188 43.70 60.52 45.64
C GLU A 188 42.49 60.40 44.70
N CYS A 189 41.32 60.85 45.14
CA CYS A 189 40.07 60.78 44.39
C CYS A 189 39.62 62.19 43.98
N THR A 190 39.35 62.37 42.69
CA THR A 190 38.67 63.58 42.22
C THR A 190 37.17 63.49 42.45
N ILE A 191 36.46 64.61 42.40
CA ILE A 191 35.00 64.67 42.56
C ILE A 191 34.23 63.90 41.46
N THR A 192 34.89 63.59 40.34
CA THR A 192 34.36 62.76 39.25
C THR A 192 34.96 61.36 39.24
N SER A 193 35.69 60.97 40.29
CA SER A 193 36.35 59.68 40.38
C SER A 193 35.34 58.54 40.31
N LEU A 194 35.66 57.54 39.51
CA LEU A 194 34.90 56.30 39.45
C LEU A 194 35.36 55.25 40.48
N TYR A 195 36.15 55.65 41.47
CA TYR A 195 36.53 54.76 42.56
C TYR A 195 35.33 54.47 43.46
N THR A 196 35.05 53.20 43.71
CA THR A 196 34.09 52.76 44.73
C THR A 196 34.77 52.83 46.09
N ALA A 197 34.33 53.76 46.92
CA ALA A 197 34.80 53.94 48.28
C ALA A 197 33.74 53.44 49.27
N THR A 198 34.21 52.98 50.42
CA THR A 198 33.39 52.70 51.58
C THR A 198 33.17 54.01 52.35
N TRP A 199 31.95 54.50 52.34
CA TRP A 199 31.53 55.74 52.97
C TRP A 199 30.91 55.47 54.33
N ILE A 200 31.19 56.32 55.30
CA ILE A 200 30.51 56.34 56.59
C ILE A 200 29.35 57.33 56.49
N CYS A 201 28.12 56.86 56.74
CA CYS A 201 26.96 57.73 56.75
C CYS A 201 26.99 58.68 57.96
N PRO A 202 26.88 60.00 57.79
CA PRO A 202 26.89 60.94 58.92
C PRO A 202 25.63 60.85 59.81
N LYS A 203 24.54 60.25 59.31
CA LYS A 203 23.27 60.15 60.05
C LYS A 203 23.21 58.92 60.96
N CYS A 204 23.60 57.76 60.45
CA CYS A 204 23.49 56.49 61.18
C CYS A 204 24.84 55.86 61.54
N GLY A 205 25.97 56.43 61.09
CA GLY A 205 27.31 55.91 61.34
C GLY A 205 27.65 54.60 60.61
N LYS A 206 26.72 54.02 59.84
CA LYS A 206 26.96 52.76 59.11
C LYS A 206 27.80 52.99 57.85
N GLU A 207 28.65 52.02 57.56
CA GLU A 207 29.43 51.96 56.33
C GLU A 207 28.59 51.45 55.15
N PHE A 208 28.82 52.02 53.97
CA PHE A 208 28.25 51.52 52.71
C PHE A 208 29.15 51.86 51.52
N ASP A 209 29.14 51.01 50.51
CA ASP A 209 29.98 51.19 49.33
C ASP A 209 29.29 52.04 48.27
N ARG A 210 30.01 53.03 47.75
CA ARG A 210 29.55 53.83 46.62
C ARG A 210 30.69 54.46 45.84
N ASN A 211 30.47 54.54 44.54
CA ASN A 211 31.33 55.30 43.65
C ASN A 211 31.35 56.79 44.04
N VAL A 212 32.53 57.40 44.12
CA VAL A 212 32.72 58.79 44.52
C VAL A 212 31.87 59.77 43.71
N ALA A 213 31.90 59.66 42.38
CA ALA A 213 31.09 60.51 41.51
C ALA A 213 29.58 60.32 41.72
N ALA A 214 29.14 59.09 42.03
CA ALA A 214 27.74 58.79 42.29
C ALA A 214 27.28 59.31 43.66
N TYR A 215 28.14 59.24 44.68
CA TYR A 215 27.84 59.79 46.00
C TYR A 215 27.71 61.32 45.95
N ILE A 216 28.61 62.01 45.26
CA ILE A 216 28.54 63.48 45.07
C ILE A 216 27.27 63.88 44.31
N LYS A 217 26.95 63.22 43.19
CA LYS A 217 25.70 63.48 42.47
C LYS A 217 24.46 63.20 43.32
N GLY A 218 24.52 62.16 44.16
CA GLY A 218 23.46 61.81 45.10
C GLY A 218 23.19 62.93 46.11
N ILE A 219 24.25 63.60 46.59
CA ILE A 219 24.14 64.79 47.44
C ILE A 219 23.49 65.95 46.68
N GLU A 220 23.98 66.26 45.47
CA GLU A 220 23.44 67.34 44.64
C GLU A 220 21.94 67.16 44.35
N ARG A 221 21.48 65.91 44.22
CA ARG A 221 20.09 65.56 43.92
C ARG A 221 19.24 65.23 45.15
N ASN A 222 19.84 65.26 46.35
CA ASN A 222 19.21 64.84 47.60
C ASN A 222 18.59 63.43 47.54
N GLU A 223 19.24 62.51 46.81
CA GLU A 223 18.81 61.13 46.65
C GLU A 223 19.18 60.33 47.91
N LYS A 224 18.23 60.12 48.83
CA LYS A 224 18.49 59.43 50.13
C LYS A 224 19.14 58.05 49.97
N GLU A 225 18.68 57.25 49.00
CA GLU A 225 19.28 55.95 48.65
C GLU A 225 20.72 56.11 48.20
N ALA A 226 21.06 57.25 47.59
CA ALA A 226 22.41 57.56 47.18
C ALA A 226 23.34 57.96 48.32
N LEU A 227 22.76 58.41 49.43
CA LEU A 227 23.48 58.91 50.59
C LEU A 227 23.69 57.85 51.67
N CYS A 228 22.77 56.90 51.82
CA CYS A 228 22.90 55.75 52.70
C CYS A 228 21.78 54.74 52.43
N PRO A 229 22.08 53.52 51.96
CA PRO A 229 21.08 52.47 51.75
C PRO A 229 20.28 52.14 53.02
N GLU A 230 20.93 52.10 54.18
CA GLU A 230 20.30 51.76 55.47
C GLU A 230 19.31 52.83 55.92
N CYS A 231 19.70 54.12 55.86
CA CYS A 231 18.77 55.22 56.16
C CYS A 231 17.61 55.27 55.17
N ALA A 232 17.88 54.96 53.89
CA ALA A 232 16.83 54.92 52.87
C ALA A 232 15.85 53.75 53.07
N TYR A 233 16.35 52.60 53.54
CA TYR A 233 15.53 51.44 53.90
C TYR A 233 14.64 51.74 55.12
N ALA A 234 15.20 52.33 56.18
CA ALA A 234 14.43 52.79 57.34
C ALA A 234 13.36 53.84 56.96
N ASP A 235 13.72 54.83 56.14
CA ASP A 235 12.77 55.84 55.61
C ASP A 235 11.69 55.23 54.71
N ARG A 236 11.98 54.10 54.05
CA ARG A 236 10.98 53.35 53.28
C ARG A 236 9.99 52.65 54.21
N ILE A 237 10.44 52.06 55.32
CA ILE A 237 9.56 51.48 56.34
C ILE A 237 8.63 52.56 56.90
N GLU A 238 9.16 53.73 57.28
CA GLU A 238 8.34 54.84 57.79
C GLU A 238 7.30 55.33 56.77
N ARG A 239 7.65 55.43 55.49
CA ARG A 239 6.73 55.91 54.43
C ARG A 239 5.69 54.88 54.00
N LYS A 240 6.06 53.60 53.97
CA LYS A 240 5.20 52.51 53.45
C LYS A 240 4.43 51.79 54.55
N GLY A 241 4.84 51.95 55.80
CA GLY A 241 4.45 51.10 56.92
C GLY A 241 5.20 49.76 56.90
N SER A 242 5.13 49.04 58.00
CA SER A 242 5.53 47.65 58.10
C SER A 242 4.36 46.72 57.70
N PRO A 243 4.60 45.43 57.44
CA PRO A 243 3.55 44.41 57.32
C PRO A 243 2.55 44.42 58.48
N GLY A 244 2.98 44.73 59.71
CA GLY A 244 2.10 44.81 60.87
C GLY A 244 1.09 45.96 60.80
N ASP A 245 1.40 47.03 60.05
CA ASP A 245 0.47 48.13 59.81
C ASP A 245 -0.59 47.78 58.75
N LYS A 246 -0.39 46.71 57.98
CA LYS A 246 -1.25 46.29 56.86
C LYS A 246 -2.04 45.03 57.11
N ILE A 247 -1.61 44.20 58.07
CA ILE A 247 -2.20 42.89 58.34
C ILE A 247 -2.68 42.87 59.80
N GLU A 248 -4.00 42.86 60.01
CA GLU A 248 -4.61 42.95 61.34
C GLU A 248 -4.18 41.83 62.29
N ASN A 249 -4.01 40.61 61.78
CA ASN A 249 -3.62 39.42 62.56
C ASN A 249 -2.19 38.94 62.27
N ILE A 250 -1.25 39.89 62.06
CA ILE A 250 0.13 39.59 61.67
C ILE A 250 0.82 38.55 62.56
N ASP A 251 0.62 38.60 63.89
CA ASP A 251 1.23 37.67 64.85
C ASP A 251 0.75 36.23 64.69
N GLU A 252 -0.45 36.02 64.13
CA GLU A 252 -1.00 34.68 63.86
C GLU A 252 -0.48 34.10 62.55
N VAL A 253 -0.20 34.96 61.56
CA VAL A 253 0.19 34.56 60.20
C VAL A 253 1.70 34.59 59.96
N TRP A 254 2.46 35.31 60.78
CA TRP A 254 3.92 35.40 60.67
C TRP A 254 4.59 34.20 61.34
N ASP A 255 5.46 33.48 60.62
CA ASP A 255 6.18 32.35 61.21
C ASP A 255 7.36 32.84 62.07
N GLY A 256 7.49 32.29 63.27
CA GLY A 256 8.59 32.58 64.19
C GLY A 256 9.97 32.09 63.72
N SER A 257 10.03 31.31 62.63
CA SER A 257 11.30 30.90 62.01
C SER A 257 11.97 31.99 61.17
N ASN A 258 11.30 33.13 60.92
CA ASN A 258 11.87 34.23 60.14
C ASN A 258 13.01 34.92 60.90
N GLU A 259 14.08 35.28 60.17
CA GLU A 259 15.29 35.88 60.76
C GLU A 259 15.06 37.27 61.37
N LYS A 260 14.17 38.07 60.77
CA LYS A 260 13.80 39.41 61.24
C LYS A 260 12.32 39.44 61.62
N ASN A 261 11.98 40.34 62.54
CA ASN A 261 10.59 40.61 62.87
C ASN A 261 9.89 41.35 61.71
N TYR A 262 8.57 41.18 61.57
CA TYR A 262 7.81 41.85 60.52
C TYR A 262 7.97 43.38 60.52
N ASN A 263 8.16 44.01 61.69
CA ASN A 263 8.37 45.46 61.80
C ASN A 263 9.66 45.97 61.17
N GLU A 264 10.61 45.09 60.86
CA GLU A 264 11.89 45.42 60.25
C GLU A 264 11.86 45.37 58.72
N TYR A 265 10.71 45.03 58.14
CA TYR A 265 10.48 45.04 56.70
C TYR A 265 9.51 46.16 56.31
N PRO A 266 9.68 46.79 55.14
CA PRO A 266 8.65 47.64 54.57
C PRO A 266 7.52 46.75 53.99
N ALA A 267 6.28 47.22 54.06
CA ALA A 267 5.11 46.49 53.56
C ALA A 267 5.19 46.15 52.05
N ASP A 268 5.93 46.93 51.26
CA ASP A 268 6.18 46.69 49.84
C ASP A 268 7.48 45.90 49.59
N SER A 269 7.97 45.13 50.56
CA SER A 269 9.18 44.31 50.40
C SER A 269 8.98 43.13 49.46
N PHE A 270 9.99 42.86 48.63
CA PHE A 270 10.09 41.65 47.80
C PHE A 270 10.82 40.50 48.52
N ASP A 271 11.20 40.69 49.78
CA ASP A 271 11.77 39.62 50.61
C ASP A 271 10.75 38.48 50.77
N THR A 272 11.22 37.25 50.59
CA THR A 272 10.42 36.04 50.81
C THR A 272 10.58 35.59 52.24
N VAL A 273 9.47 35.47 52.95
CA VAL A 273 9.41 35.05 54.35
C VAL A 273 8.49 33.84 54.50
N MET A 274 8.61 33.14 55.62
CA MET A 274 7.72 32.05 55.99
C MET A 274 6.45 32.59 56.63
N TRP A 275 5.33 32.15 56.11
CA TRP A 275 3.99 32.42 56.62
C TRP A 275 3.39 31.13 57.18
N LYS A 276 2.54 31.27 58.19
CA LYS A 276 1.73 30.20 58.74
C LYS A 276 0.26 30.54 58.51
N CYS A 277 -0.51 29.62 57.96
CA CYS A 277 -1.95 29.82 57.82
C CYS A 277 -2.68 29.41 59.12
N PRO A 278 -3.51 30.28 59.71
CA PRO A 278 -4.29 29.92 60.90
C PRO A 278 -5.40 28.91 60.58
N ASP A 279 -5.96 28.92 59.36
CA ASP A 279 -7.09 28.07 58.99
C ASP A 279 -6.68 26.62 58.74
N CYS A 280 -5.61 26.40 57.97
CA CYS A 280 -5.15 25.05 57.63
C CYS A 280 -3.92 24.59 58.42
N GLY A 281 -3.28 25.48 59.20
CA GLY A 281 -2.04 25.20 59.91
C GLY A 281 -0.79 25.07 59.03
N GLY A 282 -0.94 25.10 57.71
CA GLY A 282 0.15 24.96 56.74
C GLY A 282 1.14 26.12 56.79
N ARG A 283 2.42 25.82 56.54
CA ARG A 283 3.51 26.80 56.47
C ARG A 283 4.01 26.92 55.04
N PHE A 284 4.12 28.13 54.52
CA PHE A 284 4.49 28.38 53.13
C PHE A 284 5.37 29.62 52.99
N SER A 285 6.23 29.66 51.98
CA SER A 285 7.07 30.81 51.69
C SER A 285 6.40 31.72 50.67
N MET A 286 6.39 33.03 50.91
CA MET A 286 5.81 34.02 50.00
C MET A 286 6.44 35.39 50.20
N MET A 287 6.55 36.17 49.11
CA MET A 287 7.00 37.57 49.18
C MET A 287 6.01 38.41 49.99
N ILE A 288 6.53 39.28 50.85
CA ILE A 288 5.72 40.17 51.72
C ILE A 288 4.73 41.01 50.90
N ALA A 289 5.21 41.72 49.88
CA ALA A 289 4.36 42.56 49.04
C ALA A 289 3.26 41.74 48.31
N TYR A 290 3.54 40.48 47.96
CA TYR A 290 2.56 39.62 47.28
C TYR A 290 1.49 39.11 48.24
N TYR A 291 1.87 38.75 49.47
CA TYR A 291 0.92 38.36 50.52
C TYR A 291 -0.07 39.48 50.81
N ILE A 292 0.43 40.70 51.02
CA ILE A 292 -0.40 41.89 51.26
C ILE A 292 -1.28 42.18 50.05
N LEU A 293 -0.73 42.12 48.83
CA LEU A 293 -1.52 42.30 47.61
C LEU A 293 -2.67 41.28 47.51
N GLN A 294 -2.47 40.01 47.88
CA GLN A 294 -3.56 39.02 47.86
C GLN A 294 -4.68 39.41 48.84
N LEU A 295 -4.33 39.88 50.05
CA LEU A 295 -5.31 40.38 51.01
C LEU A 295 -6.07 41.60 50.47
N ASP A 296 -5.35 42.58 49.91
CA ASP A 296 -5.94 43.82 49.37
C ASP A 296 -6.96 43.56 48.25
N ILE A 297 -6.73 42.54 47.41
CA ILE A 297 -7.64 42.13 46.34
C ILE A 297 -8.70 41.10 46.78
N GLY A 298 -8.80 40.82 48.09
CA GLY A 298 -9.78 39.91 48.67
C GLY A 298 -9.56 38.44 48.32
N ARG A 299 -8.31 38.03 48.01
CA ARG A 299 -7.93 36.64 47.75
C ARG A 299 -7.27 36.02 48.97
N VAL A 300 -7.43 34.71 49.12
CA VAL A 300 -6.77 33.92 50.16
C VAL A 300 -5.29 33.76 49.80
N PRO A 301 -4.33 34.30 50.59
CA PRO A 301 -2.91 34.20 50.27
C PRO A 301 -2.36 32.77 50.42
N CYS A 302 -2.92 31.99 51.34
CA CYS A 302 -2.48 30.64 51.61
C CYS A 302 -2.66 29.74 50.37
N PRO A 303 -1.59 29.10 49.85
CA PRO A 303 -1.66 28.24 48.66
C PRO A 303 -2.51 26.98 48.93
N TYR A 304 -2.54 26.49 50.17
CA TYR A 304 -3.37 25.34 50.57
C TYR A 304 -4.87 25.69 50.59
N CYS A 305 -5.27 26.73 51.35
CA CYS A 305 -6.67 27.17 51.41
C CYS A 305 -7.22 27.67 50.06
N SER A 306 -6.36 28.21 49.19
CA SER A 306 -6.75 28.61 47.83
C SER A 306 -6.79 27.45 46.82
N GLY A 307 -6.44 26.22 47.23
CA GLY A 307 -6.47 25.04 46.37
C GLY A 307 -5.38 25.05 45.29
N LYS A 308 -4.27 25.77 45.50
CA LYS A 308 -3.13 25.80 44.57
C LYS A 308 -2.07 24.75 44.90
N GLU A 309 -1.93 24.41 46.17
CA GLU A 309 -0.97 23.41 46.64
C GLU A 309 -1.63 22.40 47.58
N PRO A 310 -1.19 21.13 47.58
CA PRO A 310 -1.69 20.09 48.47
C PRO A 310 -1.10 20.22 49.88
N LEU A 311 -1.94 19.99 50.89
CA LEU A 311 -1.60 19.85 52.30
C LEU A 311 -2.31 18.61 52.85
N ALA A 312 -1.52 17.62 53.25
CA ALA A 312 -2.01 16.35 53.78
C ALA A 312 -2.97 16.56 54.96
N GLY A 313 -4.07 15.81 54.95
CA GLY A 313 -5.16 15.90 55.93
C GLY A 313 -6.06 17.13 55.79
N PHE A 314 -5.82 18.03 54.82
CA PHE A 314 -6.61 19.26 54.65
C PHE A 314 -7.33 19.35 53.30
N ASN A 315 -6.60 19.34 52.18
CA ASN A 315 -7.17 19.57 50.84
C ASN A 315 -6.71 18.54 49.80
N THR A 316 -6.26 17.37 50.23
CA THR A 316 -5.68 16.31 49.39
C THR A 316 -6.71 15.24 49.02
N ILE A 317 -6.36 14.30 48.13
CA ILE A 317 -7.25 13.21 47.71
C ILE A 317 -7.91 12.48 48.89
N GLU A 318 -7.18 12.24 49.98
CA GLU A 318 -7.67 11.50 51.15
C GLU A 318 -8.84 12.18 51.87
N THR A 319 -8.99 13.49 51.71
CA THR A 319 -10.06 14.25 52.37
C THR A 319 -11.40 14.11 51.66
N VAL A 320 -11.39 13.75 50.37
CA VAL A 320 -12.60 13.45 49.58
C VAL A 320 -12.79 11.95 49.33
N LEU A 321 -11.72 11.15 49.45
CA LEU A 321 -11.71 9.72 49.16
C LEU A 321 -11.18 8.93 50.38
N PRO A 322 -12.04 8.56 51.35
CA PRO A 322 -11.62 7.93 52.61
C PRO A 322 -10.87 6.60 52.45
N TYR A 323 -11.10 5.90 51.34
CA TYR A 323 -10.44 4.64 50.99
C TYR A 323 -9.30 4.83 49.98
N ALA A 324 -8.75 6.05 49.84
CA ALA A 324 -7.66 6.35 48.90
C ALA A 324 -6.51 5.34 48.99
N ALA A 325 -6.12 4.94 50.20
CA ALA A 325 -5.08 3.92 50.41
C ALA A 325 -5.40 2.54 49.80
N GLU A 326 -6.68 2.14 49.71
CA GLU A 326 -7.08 0.86 49.10
C GLU A 326 -7.02 0.90 47.57
N VAL A 327 -7.21 2.08 46.97
CA VAL A 327 -7.37 2.26 45.53
C VAL A 327 -6.21 2.98 44.87
N TRP A 328 -5.28 3.52 45.64
CA TRP A 328 -4.04 4.08 45.11
C TRP A 328 -3.07 2.93 44.82
N SER A 329 -2.48 2.92 43.64
CA SER A 329 -1.50 1.91 43.29
C SER A 329 -0.13 2.23 43.91
N ASP A 330 0.52 1.20 44.45
CA ASP A 330 1.93 1.25 44.90
C ASP A 330 2.91 1.49 43.73
N GLU A 331 2.44 1.40 42.47
CA GLU A 331 3.23 1.71 41.28
C GLU A 331 3.36 3.23 41.01
N ASN A 332 2.69 4.08 41.79
CA ASN A 332 2.83 5.53 41.68
C ASN A 332 4.07 6.02 42.45
N GLU A 333 4.80 6.98 41.87
CA GLU A 333 6.00 7.55 42.49
C GLU A 333 5.70 8.43 43.71
N LYS A 334 4.55 9.12 43.70
CA LYS A 334 4.11 10.02 44.77
C LYS A 334 2.91 9.43 45.51
N SER A 335 2.83 9.72 46.81
CA SER A 335 1.64 9.47 47.61
C SER A 335 0.44 10.29 47.12
N TYR A 336 -0.78 9.77 47.27
CA TYR A 336 -2.03 10.48 47.01
C TYR A 336 -2.17 11.77 47.86
N THR A 337 -1.45 11.86 48.98
CA THR A 337 -1.39 13.05 49.85
C THR A 337 -0.62 14.22 49.22
N ASN A 338 0.03 14.03 48.07
CA ASN A 338 0.74 15.09 47.35
C ASN A 338 -0.08 15.64 46.17
N TYR A 339 -1.37 15.33 46.11
CA TYR A 339 -2.24 15.70 45.02
C TYR A 339 -3.52 16.35 45.53
N LEU A 340 -3.95 17.37 44.79
CA LEU A 340 -5.27 17.96 44.95
C LEU A 340 -6.33 17.07 44.27
N PRO A 341 -7.55 16.97 44.84
CA PRO A 341 -8.66 16.21 44.26
C PRO A 341 -9.06 16.60 42.83
N ASP A 342 -8.83 17.84 42.42
CA ASP A 342 -9.19 18.39 41.11
C ASP A 342 -8.02 18.38 40.11
N SER A 343 -6.91 17.71 40.46
CA SER A 343 -5.76 17.57 39.57
C SER A 343 -6.10 16.76 38.32
N ASP A 344 -5.66 17.25 37.16
CA ASP A 344 -5.76 16.56 35.88
C ASP A 344 -4.58 15.58 35.62
N GLU A 345 -3.65 15.47 36.58
CA GLU A 345 -2.56 14.51 36.50
C GLU A 345 -3.09 13.07 36.52
N TYR A 346 -2.41 12.19 35.77
CA TYR A 346 -2.78 10.79 35.71
C TYR A 346 -2.09 9.99 36.81
N ALA A 347 -2.88 9.28 37.61
CA ALA A 347 -2.40 8.30 38.57
C ALA A 347 -2.82 6.89 38.16
N LYS A 348 -2.14 5.89 38.74
CA LYS A 348 -2.54 4.49 38.67
C LYS A 348 -3.43 4.14 39.86
N TRP A 349 -4.55 3.50 39.57
CA TRP A 349 -5.58 3.15 40.53
C TRP A 349 -5.81 1.64 40.55
N VAL A 350 -6.01 1.08 41.73
CA VAL A 350 -6.41 -0.31 41.93
C VAL A 350 -7.93 -0.39 41.95
N CYS A 351 -8.50 -1.14 41.01
CA CYS A 351 -9.95 -1.36 40.98
C CYS A 351 -10.38 -2.24 42.16
N ARG A 352 -11.36 -1.79 42.95
CA ARG A 352 -11.89 -2.54 44.10
C ARG A 352 -12.64 -3.83 43.72
N LYS A 353 -13.11 -3.95 42.47
CA LYS A 353 -13.87 -5.13 41.99
C LYS A 353 -12.98 -6.24 41.45
N CYS A 354 -12.04 -5.88 40.58
CA CYS A 354 -11.19 -6.88 39.93
C CYS A 354 -9.76 -6.91 40.49
N HIS A 355 -9.36 -5.94 41.33
CA HIS A 355 -7.98 -5.76 41.80
C HIS A 355 -6.98 -5.58 40.65
N GLY A 356 -7.41 -4.95 39.56
CA GLY A 356 -6.57 -4.57 38.44
C GLY A 356 -6.11 -3.12 38.57
N THR A 357 -4.83 -2.88 38.32
CA THR A 357 -4.25 -1.54 38.26
C THR A 357 -4.54 -0.89 36.91
N PHE A 358 -5.12 0.30 36.87
CA PHE A 358 -5.39 1.05 35.63
C PHE A 358 -5.08 2.53 35.79
N LYS A 359 -4.79 3.22 34.68
CA LYS A 359 -4.39 4.63 34.69
C LYS A 359 -5.59 5.54 34.41
N SER A 360 -5.78 6.59 35.21
CA SER A 360 -6.87 7.57 35.05
C SER A 360 -6.45 8.94 35.62
N PRO A 361 -6.93 10.08 35.05
CA PRO A 361 -6.83 11.39 35.69
C PRO A 361 -7.43 11.36 37.11
N ILE A 362 -6.83 12.11 38.03
CA ILE A 362 -7.24 12.15 39.44
C ILE A 362 -8.64 12.73 39.59
N ASP A 363 -8.90 13.90 38.99
CA ASP A 363 -10.20 14.58 39.00
C ASP A 363 -11.33 13.69 38.45
N LEU A 364 -11.06 12.93 37.39
CA LEU A 364 -12.03 12.03 36.77
C LEU A 364 -12.31 10.83 37.66
N TYR A 365 -11.27 10.22 38.24
CA TYR A 365 -11.45 9.07 39.13
C TYR A 365 -12.29 9.46 40.35
N ILE A 366 -12.01 10.60 40.97
CA ILE A 366 -12.72 11.10 42.16
C ILE A 366 -14.20 11.34 41.82
N ARG A 367 -14.48 12.04 40.72
CA ARG A 367 -15.84 12.29 40.24
C ARG A 367 -16.62 11.01 39.94
N ASP A 368 -15.96 10.03 39.30
CA ASP A 368 -16.55 8.73 39.01
C ASP A 368 -16.81 7.94 40.30
N ALA A 369 -15.90 7.99 41.27
CA ALA A 369 -16.05 7.35 42.58
C ALA A 369 -17.24 7.93 43.36
N GLU A 370 -17.40 9.24 43.40
CA GLU A 370 -18.56 9.92 44.00
C GLU A 370 -19.87 9.54 43.30
N SER A 371 -19.83 9.38 41.98
CA SER A 371 -20.99 9.02 41.17
C SER A 371 -21.28 7.51 41.12
N GLY A 372 -20.44 6.68 41.73
CA GLY A 372 -20.51 5.22 41.66
C GLY A 372 -20.23 4.63 40.26
N ILE A 373 -19.64 5.40 39.35
CA ILE A 373 -19.27 4.97 38.00
C ILE A 373 -17.95 4.19 38.08
N ASN A 374 -17.91 3.00 37.48
CA ASN A 374 -16.68 2.22 37.38
C ASN A 374 -16.14 2.23 35.95
N ARG A 375 -15.05 2.96 35.72
CA ARG A 375 -14.34 3.00 34.43
C ARG A 375 -13.17 2.03 34.30
N CYS A 376 -13.01 1.12 35.26
CA CYS A 376 -11.95 0.12 35.19
C CYS A 376 -12.05 -0.67 33.86
N PRO A 377 -11.00 -0.64 33.01
CA PRO A 377 -11.03 -1.25 31.68
C PRO A 377 -11.24 -2.77 31.74
N TYR A 378 -10.76 -3.43 32.79
CA TYR A 378 -10.99 -4.85 33.03
C TYR A 378 -12.48 -5.14 33.33
N CYS A 379 -13.11 -4.34 34.19
CA CYS A 379 -14.54 -4.49 34.54
C CYS A 379 -15.46 -4.19 33.35
N LEU A 380 -15.03 -3.30 32.45
CA LEU A 380 -15.76 -2.96 31.23
C LEU A 380 -15.48 -3.93 30.07
N ASN A 381 -14.67 -4.98 30.28
CA ASN A 381 -14.22 -5.91 29.24
C ASN A 381 -13.56 -5.21 28.05
N LEU A 382 -12.75 -4.19 28.33
CA LEU A 382 -11.93 -3.49 27.33
C LEU A 382 -10.51 -4.05 27.30
N GLU A 383 -10.00 -4.53 28.44
CA GLU A 383 -8.67 -5.12 28.57
C GLU A 383 -8.70 -6.47 29.29
N PRO A 384 -7.81 -7.42 28.96
CA PRO A 384 -7.73 -8.73 29.59
C PRO A 384 -7.09 -8.65 30.99
N LYS A 385 -7.68 -9.36 31.94
CA LYS A 385 -7.12 -9.63 33.27
C LYS A 385 -7.34 -11.09 33.63
N ALA A 386 -6.23 -11.82 33.74
CA ALA A 386 -6.20 -13.22 34.12
C ALA A 386 -6.98 -13.47 35.42
N GLY A 387 -7.76 -14.53 35.45
CA GLY A 387 -8.63 -14.91 36.57
C GLY A 387 -9.83 -13.97 36.79
N PHE A 388 -10.15 -13.06 35.86
CA PHE A 388 -11.29 -12.14 36.01
C PHE A 388 -12.20 -12.11 34.78
N ASN A 389 -11.69 -11.74 33.60
CA ASN A 389 -12.51 -11.56 32.39
C ASN A 389 -11.96 -12.26 31.14
N THR A 390 -10.93 -13.06 31.33
CA THR A 390 -10.22 -13.84 30.31
C THR A 390 -10.86 -15.20 30.09
N LEU A 391 -10.44 -15.93 29.06
CA LEU A 391 -11.16 -17.12 28.57
C LEU A 391 -11.29 -18.26 29.57
N GLU A 392 -10.33 -18.44 30.47
CA GLU A 392 -10.39 -19.45 31.53
C GLU A 392 -11.57 -19.25 32.49
N MET A 393 -12.12 -18.04 32.57
CA MET A 393 -13.33 -17.76 33.36
C MET A 393 -14.61 -18.24 32.69
N TYR A 394 -14.54 -18.68 31.43
CA TYR A 394 -15.70 -18.96 30.59
C TYR A 394 -15.62 -20.27 29.82
N ILE A 395 -14.47 -20.95 29.84
CA ILE A 395 -14.21 -22.24 29.20
C ILE A 395 -13.48 -23.11 30.22
N ASP A 396 -14.21 -24.01 30.87
CA ASP A 396 -13.69 -24.82 31.98
C ASP A 396 -12.55 -25.77 31.58
N ASP A 397 -12.56 -26.25 30.33
CA ASP A 397 -11.55 -27.13 29.73
C ASP A 397 -10.66 -26.39 28.73
N ILE A 398 -10.36 -25.11 29.00
CA ILE A 398 -9.56 -24.26 28.10
C ILE A 398 -8.22 -24.87 27.73
N ASP A 399 -7.54 -25.54 28.68
CA ASP A 399 -6.23 -26.16 28.44
C ASP A 399 -6.31 -27.33 27.43
N GLU A 400 -7.46 -27.99 27.31
CA GLU A 400 -7.66 -29.08 26.33
C GLU A 400 -8.02 -28.56 24.94
N VAL A 401 -8.71 -27.42 24.88
CA VAL A 401 -9.28 -26.89 23.62
C VAL A 401 -8.50 -25.71 23.06
N TRP A 402 -7.58 -25.12 23.80
CA TRP A 402 -6.69 -24.08 23.32
C TRP A 402 -5.51 -24.71 22.58
N SER A 403 -5.23 -24.24 21.37
CA SER A 403 -4.07 -24.76 20.63
C SER A 403 -2.76 -24.19 21.19
N PRO A 404 -1.73 -25.02 21.43
CA PRO A 404 -0.39 -24.54 21.76
C PRO A 404 0.30 -23.83 20.58
N LYS A 405 -0.32 -23.85 19.38
CA LYS A 405 0.15 -23.11 18.21
C LYS A 405 -0.23 -21.63 18.22
N ASN A 406 -1.05 -21.19 19.18
CA ASN A 406 -1.34 -19.76 19.35
C ASN A 406 -0.09 -19.02 19.84
N MET A 407 0.12 -17.80 19.34
CA MET A 407 1.24 -16.95 19.77
C MET A 407 1.05 -16.40 21.19
N LEU A 408 -0.20 -16.20 21.61
CA LEU A 408 -0.56 -15.67 22.91
C LEU A 408 -1.29 -16.73 23.73
N SER A 409 -1.14 -16.66 25.05
CA SER A 409 -1.94 -17.45 25.98
C SER A 409 -3.41 -17.00 25.96
N TYR A 410 -4.33 -17.91 26.27
CA TYR A 410 -5.76 -17.60 26.41
C TYR A 410 -6.03 -16.51 27.47
N THR A 411 -5.11 -16.31 28.42
CA THR A 411 -5.17 -15.24 29.44
C THR A 411 -4.99 -13.83 28.87
N HIS A 412 -4.68 -13.70 27.58
CA HIS A 412 -4.58 -12.41 26.88
C HIS A 412 -5.84 -12.08 26.07
N TYR A 413 -6.85 -12.97 26.09
CA TYR A 413 -8.08 -12.80 25.33
C TYR A 413 -9.26 -12.61 26.28
N ILE A 414 -10.01 -11.53 26.07
CA ILE A 414 -11.33 -11.34 26.68
C ILE A 414 -12.37 -12.17 25.94
N PHE A 415 -13.37 -12.68 26.66
CA PHE A 415 -14.36 -13.60 26.10
C PHE A 415 -15.21 -13.04 24.95
N ASN A 416 -15.31 -11.72 24.84
CA ASN A 416 -16.11 -11.01 23.85
C ASN A 416 -15.28 -10.36 22.75
N CYS A 417 -13.97 -10.63 22.65
CA CYS A 417 -13.17 -10.08 21.55
C CYS A 417 -13.49 -10.75 20.21
N ASP A 418 -13.42 -9.96 19.13
CA ASP A 418 -13.57 -10.42 17.74
C ASP A 418 -12.30 -11.08 17.16
N MET A 419 -11.21 -11.12 17.93
CA MET A 419 -9.97 -11.77 17.49
C MET A 419 -10.19 -13.27 17.28
N SER A 420 -9.51 -13.81 16.26
CA SER A 420 -9.48 -15.25 16.01
C SER A 420 -8.32 -15.92 16.73
N ALA A 421 -8.58 -17.12 17.25
CA ALA A 421 -7.59 -17.97 17.88
C ALA A 421 -7.72 -19.40 17.34
N LEU A 422 -6.66 -20.19 17.51
CA LEU A 422 -6.65 -21.60 17.14
C LEU A 422 -7.20 -22.44 18.29
N PHE A 423 -8.24 -23.22 18.01
CA PHE A 423 -8.86 -24.15 18.95
C PHE A 423 -8.65 -25.59 18.48
N ILE A 424 -8.56 -26.52 19.43
CA ILE A 424 -8.52 -27.95 19.21
C ILE A 424 -9.93 -28.50 19.42
N CYS A 425 -10.46 -29.23 18.44
CA CYS A 425 -11.74 -29.93 18.59
C CYS A 425 -11.56 -31.17 19.46
N LYS A 426 -12.40 -31.36 20.49
CA LYS A 426 -12.36 -32.57 21.34
C LYS A 426 -12.82 -33.85 20.63
N LYS A 427 -13.58 -33.74 19.54
CA LYS A 427 -14.11 -34.90 18.79
C LYS A 427 -13.13 -35.40 17.73
N CYS A 428 -12.62 -34.50 16.90
CA CYS A 428 -11.74 -34.87 15.79
C CYS A 428 -10.26 -34.56 16.02
N HIS A 429 -9.91 -33.89 17.13
CA HIS A 429 -8.56 -33.43 17.46
C HIS A 429 -7.92 -32.47 16.43
N GLY A 430 -8.69 -32.05 15.43
CA GLY A 430 -8.27 -31.05 14.46
C GLY A 430 -8.12 -29.67 15.10
N THR A 431 -7.05 -28.98 14.75
CA THR A 431 -6.82 -27.57 15.11
C THR A 431 -7.43 -26.65 14.06
N TYR A 432 -8.27 -25.69 14.44
CA TYR A 432 -8.94 -24.77 13.52
C TYR A 432 -8.98 -23.34 14.08
N SER A 433 -8.97 -22.35 13.17
CA SER A 433 -9.13 -20.94 13.53
C SER A 433 -10.61 -20.59 13.70
N TYR A 434 -10.94 -19.90 14.79
CA TYR A 434 -12.29 -19.41 15.04
C TYR A 434 -12.27 -18.11 15.86
N ALA A 435 -13.28 -17.26 15.67
CA ALA A 435 -13.43 -16.03 16.46
C ALA A 435 -13.76 -16.37 17.91
N VAL A 436 -13.05 -15.77 18.86
CA VAL A 436 -13.13 -16.08 20.30
C VAL A 436 -14.54 -15.83 20.85
N ASN A 437 -15.12 -14.65 20.59
CA ASN A 437 -16.48 -14.33 21.03
C ASN A 437 -17.54 -15.31 20.53
N ARG A 438 -17.44 -15.71 19.26
CA ARG A 438 -18.32 -16.71 18.65
C ARG A 438 -18.09 -18.08 19.24
N TYR A 439 -16.83 -18.48 19.44
CA TYR A 439 -16.48 -19.74 20.08
C TYR A 439 -17.14 -19.86 21.46
N VAL A 440 -16.95 -18.87 22.33
CA VAL A 440 -17.52 -18.85 23.68
C VAL A 440 -19.05 -18.86 23.62
N SER A 441 -19.66 -18.04 22.78
CA SER A 441 -21.12 -17.93 22.64
C SER A 441 -21.78 -19.21 22.11
N GLU A 442 -21.23 -19.79 21.05
CA GLU A 442 -21.75 -21.01 20.41
C GLU A 442 -21.53 -22.23 21.30
N ARG A 443 -20.39 -22.31 22.00
CA ARG A 443 -20.10 -23.37 22.99
C ARG A 443 -21.12 -23.37 24.13
N ARG A 444 -21.45 -22.20 24.69
CA ARG A 444 -22.49 -22.07 25.73
C ARG A 444 -23.88 -22.52 25.26
N LYS A 445 -24.16 -22.38 23.97
CA LYS A 445 -25.40 -22.86 23.34
C LYS A 445 -25.35 -24.35 22.97
N GLY A 446 -24.23 -25.02 23.21
CA GLY A 446 -24.03 -26.43 22.81
C GLY A 446 -23.94 -26.64 21.30
N LEU A 447 -23.62 -25.59 20.52
CA LEU A 447 -23.49 -25.69 19.07
C LEU A 447 -22.10 -26.21 18.68
N GLU A 448 -22.06 -27.10 17.69
CA GLU A 448 -20.80 -27.56 17.12
C GLU A 448 -20.11 -26.41 16.38
N THR A 449 -18.88 -26.07 16.75
CA THR A 449 -18.09 -24.99 16.15
C THR A 449 -17.01 -25.51 15.19
N CYS A 450 -16.63 -26.79 15.29
CA CYS A 450 -15.55 -27.34 14.50
C CYS A 450 -15.94 -27.48 13.02
N PRO A 451 -15.21 -26.85 12.07
CA PRO A 451 -15.52 -26.92 10.65
C PRO A 451 -15.32 -28.33 10.07
N TYR A 452 -14.43 -29.13 10.66
CA TYR A 452 -14.20 -30.53 10.28
C TYR A 452 -15.41 -31.40 10.66
N CYS A 453 -15.89 -31.29 11.90
CA CYS A 453 -17.08 -32.03 12.36
C CYS A 453 -18.34 -31.62 11.60
N GLN A 454 -18.43 -30.37 11.14
CA GLN A 454 -19.52 -29.88 10.29
C GLN A 454 -19.35 -30.20 8.80
N ASN A 455 -18.27 -30.89 8.39
CA ASN A 455 -17.94 -31.16 6.99
C ASN A 455 -17.81 -29.91 6.10
N LYS A 456 -17.53 -28.75 6.71
CA LYS A 456 -17.22 -27.50 6.01
C LYS A 456 -15.76 -27.41 5.56
N SER A 457 -14.89 -28.18 6.20
CA SER A 457 -13.46 -28.29 5.86
C SER A 457 -13.00 -29.73 6.02
N VAL A 458 -11.94 -30.09 5.31
CA VAL A 458 -11.37 -31.44 5.35
C VAL A 458 -10.31 -31.57 6.44
N LEU A 459 -10.36 -32.67 7.17
CA LEU A 459 -9.33 -33.17 8.06
C LEU A 459 -9.02 -34.60 7.62
N ALA A 460 -7.84 -34.80 7.05
CA ALA A 460 -7.39 -36.08 6.54
C ALA A 460 -7.46 -37.16 7.64
N GLY A 461 -7.97 -38.34 7.29
CA GLY A 461 -8.20 -39.46 8.21
C GLY A 461 -9.40 -39.29 9.15
N TYR A 462 -10.15 -38.18 9.08
CA TYR A 462 -11.37 -37.98 9.88
C TYR A 462 -12.63 -37.83 9.03
N ASN A 463 -12.61 -36.98 8.01
CA ASN A 463 -13.78 -36.77 7.12
C ASN A 463 -13.41 -36.74 5.63
N SER A 464 -12.20 -37.19 5.29
CA SER A 464 -11.71 -37.38 3.92
C SER A 464 -12.23 -38.69 3.31
N LEU A 465 -12.08 -38.87 2.00
CA LEU A 465 -12.71 -40.00 1.30
C LEU A 465 -12.16 -41.37 1.72
N ASP A 466 -10.89 -41.45 2.09
CA ASP A 466 -10.19 -42.63 2.62
C ASP A 466 -10.79 -43.16 3.93
N THR A 467 -11.65 -42.37 4.60
CA THR A 467 -12.36 -42.81 5.81
C THR A 467 -13.54 -43.73 5.53
N VAL A 468 -14.00 -43.78 4.26
CA VAL A 468 -15.13 -44.62 3.81
C VAL A 468 -14.70 -45.57 2.69
N LEU A 469 -13.72 -45.19 1.87
CA LEU A 469 -13.27 -45.94 0.70
C LEU A 469 -11.89 -46.57 0.95
N ASP A 470 -11.86 -47.80 1.46
CA ASP A 470 -10.60 -48.51 1.77
C ASP A 470 -9.73 -48.78 0.53
N ASN A 471 -10.32 -48.81 -0.67
CA ASN A 471 -9.63 -49.04 -1.93
C ASN A 471 -9.49 -47.77 -2.79
N ILE A 472 -9.47 -46.60 -2.16
CA ILE A 472 -9.51 -45.31 -2.87
C ILE A 472 -8.40 -45.14 -3.91
N ASP A 473 -7.19 -45.65 -3.63
CA ASP A 473 -6.06 -45.58 -4.55
C ASP A 473 -6.31 -46.33 -5.88
N ASP A 474 -7.15 -47.37 -5.88
CA ASP A 474 -7.50 -48.14 -7.08
C ASP A 474 -8.59 -47.46 -7.92
N ILE A 475 -9.46 -46.67 -7.28
CA ILE A 475 -10.65 -46.07 -7.87
C ILE A 475 -10.52 -44.56 -8.12
N TRP A 476 -9.51 -43.91 -7.55
CA TRP A 476 -9.19 -42.51 -7.82
C TRP A 476 -8.35 -42.42 -9.10
N SER A 477 -8.81 -41.65 -10.07
CA SER A 477 -8.07 -41.49 -11.32
C SER A 477 -6.89 -40.54 -11.13
N ASN A 478 -5.71 -40.93 -11.65
CA ASN A 478 -4.52 -40.07 -11.71
C ASN A 478 -4.69 -38.83 -12.61
N LYS A 479 -5.82 -38.72 -13.32
CA LYS A 479 -6.22 -37.55 -14.11
C LYS A 479 -6.80 -36.41 -13.27
N ASN A 480 -7.04 -36.62 -11.97
CA ASN A 480 -7.46 -35.55 -11.08
C ASN A 480 -6.26 -34.67 -10.70
N GLU A 481 -6.47 -33.35 -10.65
CA GLU A 481 -5.43 -32.38 -10.27
C GLU A 481 -5.14 -32.36 -8.76
N ARG A 482 -6.15 -32.72 -7.96
CA ARG A 482 -6.09 -32.70 -6.50
C ARG A 482 -6.19 -34.10 -5.93
N ASP A 483 -5.60 -34.28 -4.76
CA ASP A 483 -5.64 -35.53 -4.03
C ASP A 483 -7.01 -35.78 -3.36
N TYR A 484 -7.38 -37.05 -3.16
CA TYR A 484 -8.64 -37.38 -2.51
C TYR A 484 -8.70 -36.92 -1.05
N THR A 485 -7.57 -36.79 -0.36
CA THR A 485 -7.47 -36.30 1.01
C THR A 485 -7.88 -34.83 1.16
N GLU A 486 -8.02 -34.09 0.05
CA GLU A 486 -8.46 -32.69 0.05
C GLU A 486 -9.99 -32.52 0.01
N PHE A 487 -10.75 -33.60 -0.09
CA PHE A 487 -12.20 -33.56 -0.22
C PHE A 487 -12.90 -34.23 0.94
N THR A 488 -14.06 -33.71 1.32
CA THR A 488 -14.94 -34.39 2.27
C THR A 488 -15.82 -35.40 1.56
N ILE A 489 -16.29 -36.43 2.28
CA ILE A 489 -17.24 -37.44 1.75
C ILE A 489 -18.56 -36.85 1.25
N TYR A 490 -18.91 -35.63 1.68
CA TYR A 490 -20.11 -34.89 1.27
C TYR A 490 -19.86 -33.89 0.12
N SER A 491 -18.65 -33.88 -0.44
CA SER A 491 -18.28 -32.92 -1.47
C SER A 491 -19.16 -33.05 -2.72
N ALA A 492 -19.72 -31.92 -3.17
CA ALA A 492 -20.49 -31.85 -4.41
C ALA A 492 -19.61 -31.76 -5.68
N LYS A 493 -18.27 -31.77 -5.54
CA LYS A 493 -17.33 -31.68 -6.66
C LYS A 493 -17.40 -32.95 -7.52
N LYS A 494 -17.37 -32.76 -8.84
CA LYS A 494 -17.25 -33.84 -9.82
C LYS A 494 -15.77 -34.13 -10.06
N VAL A 495 -15.37 -35.36 -9.80
CA VAL A 495 -14.00 -35.86 -10.00
C VAL A 495 -14.02 -37.05 -10.95
N ILE A 496 -12.85 -37.45 -11.43
CA ILE A 496 -12.67 -38.59 -12.33
C ILE A 496 -12.39 -39.83 -11.48
N TRP A 497 -13.25 -40.83 -11.61
CA TRP A 497 -13.14 -42.13 -10.97
C TRP A 497 -12.68 -43.15 -12.01
N LYS A 498 -11.82 -44.08 -11.59
CA LYS A 498 -11.40 -45.23 -12.37
C LYS A 498 -12.23 -46.43 -11.93
N CYS A 499 -12.90 -47.10 -12.87
CA CYS A 499 -13.62 -48.33 -12.55
C CYS A 499 -12.62 -49.51 -12.42
N PRO A 500 -12.57 -50.22 -11.30
CA PRO A 500 -11.68 -51.38 -11.16
C PRO A 500 -12.15 -52.58 -12.00
N LYS A 501 -13.45 -52.66 -12.34
CA LYS A 501 -14.03 -53.77 -13.13
C LYS A 501 -13.74 -53.65 -14.63
N CYS A 502 -13.91 -52.46 -15.21
CA CYS A 502 -13.80 -52.25 -16.66
C CYS A 502 -12.61 -51.38 -17.07
N GLY A 503 -11.84 -50.85 -16.10
CA GLY A 503 -10.70 -49.94 -16.34
C GLY A 503 -11.06 -48.54 -16.83
N GLY A 504 -12.34 -48.27 -17.13
CA GLY A 504 -12.80 -47.01 -17.70
C GLY A 504 -12.83 -45.87 -16.68
N ASP A 505 -12.38 -44.69 -17.12
CA ASP A 505 -12.48 -43.44 -16.35
C ASP A 505 -13.84 -42.76 -16.57
N PHE A 506 -14.50 -42.34 -15.50
CA PHE A 506 -15.78 -41.63 -15.57
C PHE A 506 -15.90 -40.50 -14.56
N ARG A 507 -16.69 -39.47 -14.88
CA ARG A 507 -16.92 -38.32 -14.00
C ARG A 507 -18.19 -38.49 -13.15
N ARG A 508 -18.08 -38.34 -11.83
CA ARG A 508 -19.22 -38.36 -10.89
C ARG A 508 -18.96 -37.43 -9.71
N LYS A 509 -20.02 -36.90 -9.09
CA LYS A 509 -19.88 -36.15 -7.82
C LYS A 509 -19.40 -37.08 -6.72
N ILE A 510 -18.55 -36.59 -5.82
CA ILE A 510 -18.04 -37.39 -4.69
C ILE A 510 -19.19 -37.90 -3.83
N SER A 511 -20.08 -37.01 -3.38
CA SER A 511 -21.25 -37.39 -2.58
C SER A 511 -22.15 -38.44 -3.23
N ASP A 512 -22.32 -38.38 -4.56
CA ASP A 512 -23.12 -39.37 -5.30
C ASP A 512 -22.38 -40.72 -5.40
N TYR A 513 -21.05 -40.68 -5.54
CA TYR A 513 -20.23 -41.90 -5.56
C TYR A 513 -20.30 -42.62 -4.23
N ILE A 514 -20.07 -41.89 -3.12
CA ILE A 514 -20.12 -42.43 -1.75
C ILE A 514 -21.49 -43.02 -1.46
N ARG A 515 -22.59 -42.28 -1.71
CA ARG A 515 -23.94 -42.80 -1.53
C ARG A 515 -24.18 -44.09 -2.31
N ASN A 516 -23.74 -44.15 -3.57
CA ASN A 516 -23.90 -45.35 -4.40
C ASN A 516 -23.05 -46.52 -3.89
N PHE A 517 -21.84 -46.24 -3.39
CA PHE A 517 -20.97 -47.23 -2.76
C PHE A 517 -21.64 -47.83 -1.51
N GLU A 518 -22.15 -46.99 -0.61
CA GLU A 518 -22.87 -47.42 0.61
C GLU A 518 -24.16 -48.19 0.31
N THR A 519 -24.88 -47.82 -0.73
CA THR A 519 -26.15 -48.46 -1.13
C THR A 519 -25.97 -49.66 -2.08
N GLY A 520 -24.73 -49.97 -2.48
CA GLY A 520 -24.43 -51.06 -3.42
C GLY A 520 -24.89 -50.82 -4.87
N VAL A 521 -25.24 -49.58 -5.24
CA VAL A 521 -25.64 -49.20 -6.60
C VAL A 521 -24.40 -49.04 -7.48
N GLU A 522 -24.40 -49.62 -8.68
CA GLU A 522 -23.27 -49.55 -9.61
C GLU A 522 -22.92 -48.09 -9.96
N ASN A 523 -21.68 -47.69 -9.68
CA ASN A 523 -21.17 -46.35 -9.89
C ASN A 523 -20.69 -46.14 -11.33
N CYS A 524 -20.16 -47.20 -11.95
CA CYS A 524 -19.58 -47.10 -13.27
C CYS A 524 -20.68 -47.02 -14.36
N PRO A 525 -20.71 -45.95 -15.18
CA PRO A 525 -21.70 -45.82 -16.25
C PRO A 525 -21.50 -46.87 -17.36
N TYR A 526 -20.27 -47.39 -17.51
CA TYR A 526 -19.96 -48.47 -18.45
C TYR A 526 -20.49 -49.82 -17.94
N CYS A 527 -20.23 -50.16 -16.68
CA CYS A 527 -20.72 -51.41 -16.07
C CYS A 527 -22.25 -51.44 -15.94
N SER A 528 -22.90 -50.29 -15.72
CA SER A 528 -24.37 -50.17 -15.72
C SER A 528 -24.99 -50.13 -17.12
N GLY A 529 -24.19 -50.06 -18.19
CA GLY A 529 -24.67 -49.99 -19.58
C GLY A 529 -25.25 -48.64 -19.99
N THR A 530 -25.11 -47.58 -19.17
CA THR A 530 -25.58 -46.23 -19.50
C THR A 530 -24.63 -45.46 -20.43
N LYS A 531 -23.36 -45.89 -20.50
CA LYS A 531 -22.36 -45.42 -21.46
C LYS A 531 -21.64 -46.59 -22.10
N ILE A 532 -21.10 -46.36 -23.30
CA ILE A 532 -20.32 -47.34 -24.04
C ILE A 532 -18.82 -47.10 -23.82
N LEU A 533 -18.09 -48.19 -23.62
CA LEU A 533 -16.64 -48.30 -23.54
C LEU A 533 -16.19 -49.38 -24.54
N ALA A 534 -15.39 -48.95 -25.51
CA ALA A 534 -14.85 -49.83 -26.55
C ALA A 534 -14.11 -51.03 -25.93
N GLY A 535 -14.33 -52.23 -26.47
CA GLY A 535 -13.74 -53.47 -25.96
C GLY A 535 -14.32 -53.99 -24.64
N TYR A 536 -15.33 -53.32 -24.04
CA TYR A 536 -15.99 -53.79 -22.81
C TYR A 536 -17.49 -54.06 -22.99
N ASN A 537 -18.26 -53.07 -23.47
CA ASN A 537 -19.71 -53.18 -23.65
C ASN A 537 -20.20 -52.61 -25.00
N SER A 538 -19.28 -52.52 -25.96
CA SER A 538 -19.53 -52.10 -27.34
C SER A 538 -19.83 -53.31 -28.24
N LEU A 539 -20.31 -53.07 -29.47
CA LEU A 539 -20.72 -54.17 -30.36
C LEU A 539 -19.62 -55.17 -30.71
N ASP A 540 -18.38 -54.72 -30.79
CA ASP A 540 -17.19 -55.55 -31.06
C ASP A 540 -16.94 -56.61 -29.98
N THR A 541 -17.57 -56.49 -28.81
CA THR A 541 -17.44 -57.51 -27.76
C THR A 541 -18.44 -58.66 -27.91
N VAL A 542 -19.44 -58.53 -28.79
CA VAL A 542 -20.48 -59.55 -29.01
C VAL A 542 -20.54 -60.07 -30.45
N LEU A 543 -19.96 -59.33 -31.41
CA LEU A 543 -19.93 -59.70 -32.82
C LEU A 543 -18.49 -59.90 -33.29
N ASP A 544 -18.15 -61.13 -33.65
CA ASP A 544 -16.87 -61.47 -34.26
C ASP A 544 -16.72 -60.83 -35.64
N ASN A 545 -15.49 -60.45 -36.00
CA ASN A 545 -15.14 -59.86 -37.29
C ASN A 545 -16.07 -58.70 -37.69
N ILE A 546 -16.49 -57.88 -36.72
CA ILE A 546 -17.44 -56.78 -36.95
C ILE A 546 -16.99 -55.82 -38.07
N GLY A 547 -15.67 -55.65 -38.26
CA GLY A 547 -15.11 -54.85 -39.34
C GLY A 547 -15.50 -55.32 -40.75
N ASP A 548 -15.75 -56.61 -40.94
CA ASP A 548 -16.12 -57.19 -42.25
C ASP A 548 -17.63 -57.06 -42.53
N ILE A 549 -18.44 -57.04 -41.48
CA ILE A 549 -19.91 -56.99 -41.55
C ILE A 549 -20.47 -55.57 -41.37
N TRP A 550 -19.69 -54.64 -40.83
CA TRP A 550 -20.06 -53.23 -40.68
C TRP A 550 -19.85 -52.49 -42.00
N SER A 551 -20.88 -51.82 -42.51
CA SER A 551 -20.76 -51.04 -43.74
C SER A 551 -19.90 -49.78 -43.52
N SER A 552 -18.98 -49.51 -44.45
CA SER A 552 -18.20 -48.26 -44.48
C SER A 552 -19.06 -47.02 -44.77
N LYS A 553 -20.34 -47.20 -45.11
CA LYS A 553 -21.32 -46.11 -45.31
C LYS A 553 -21.94 -45.61 -44.00
N ASN A 554 -21.65 -46.23 -42.87
CA ASN A 554 -22.10 -45.76 -41.57
C ASN A 554 -21.20 -44.59 -41.08
N ASP A 555 -21.82 -43.53 -40.58
CA ASP A 555 -21.10 -42.33 -40.12
C ASP A 555 -20.45 -42.49 -38.73
N ARG A 556 -20.82 -43.53 -37.99
CA ARG A 556 -20.35 -43.80 -36.62
C ARG A 556 -19.65 -45.16 -36.54
N SER A 557 -18.74 -45.27 -35.58
CA SER A 557 -18.03 -46.52 -35.31
C SER A 557 -18.96 -47.51 -34.62
N TYR A 558 -18.78 -48.80 -34.90
CA TYR A 558 -19.47 -49.86 -34.16
C TYR A 558 -19.15 -49.83 -32.65
N THR A 559 -17.99 -49.27 -32.27
CA THR A 559 -17.58 -49.10 -30.87
C THR A 559 -18.45 -48.10 -30.10
N ASP A 560 -19.30 -47.33 -30.78
CA ASP A 560 -20.16 -46.31 -30.15
C ASP A 560 -21.54 -46.85 -29.73
N PHE A 561 -21.82 -48.13 -30.00
CA PHE A 561 -23.12 -48.75 -29.79
C PHE A 561 -23.00 -50.00 -28.91
N SER A 562 -24.05 -50.29 -28.14
CA SER A 562 -24.23 -51.58 -27.47
C SER A 562 -24.98 -52.57 -28.35
N SER A 563 -24.90 -53.86 -27.99
CA SER A 563 -25.68 -54.96 -28.57
C SER A 563 -27.19 -54.74 -28.55
N SER A 564 -27.69 -53.98 -27.57
CA SER A 564 -29.11 -53.67 -27.38
C SER A 564 -29.59 -52.40 -28.10
N SER A 565 -28.73 -51.75 -28.88
CA SER A 565 -29.07 -50.51 -29.59
C SER A 565 -30.23 -50.70 -30.58
N PHE A 566 -31.20 -49.78 -30.56
CA PHE A 566 -32.30 -49.73 -31.53
C PHE A 566 -31.93 -49.00 -32.83
N GLU A 567 -30.71 -48.49 -32.94
CA GLU A 567 -30.26 -47.74 -34.11
C GLU A 567 -30.23 -48.64 -35.34
N THR A 568 -30.65 -48.05 -36.47
CA THR A 568 -30.66 -48.73 -37.77
C THR A 568 -29.40 -48.34 -38.54
N VAL A 569 -28.57 -49.33 -38.81
CA VAL A 569 -27.29 -49.17 -39.50
C VAL A 569 -27.24 -50.02 -40.77
N GLU A 570 -26.29 -49.72 -41.65
CA GLU A 570 -26.01 -50.53 -42.83
C GLU A 570 -25.05 -51.65 -42.49
N TRP A 571 -25.45 -52.88 -42.83
CA TRP A 571 -24.68 -54.10 -42.72
C TRP A 571 -24.22 -54.54 -44.10
N LYS A 572 -23.01 -55.08 -44.18
CA LYS A 572 -22.47 -55.75 -45.36
C LYS A 572 -22.49 -57.26 -45.10
N CYS A 573 -23.16 -58.04 -45.95
CA CYS A 573 -23.07 -59.48 -45.84
C CYS A 573 -21.71 -59.98 -46.34
N PRO A 574 -20.95 -60.78 -45.57
CA PRO A 574 -19.66 -61.30 -46.03
C PRO A 574 -19.81 -62.43 -47.08
N VAL A 575 -21.02 -62.99 -47.24
CA VAL A 575 -21.30 -64.11 -48.18
C VAL A 575 -21.73 -63.60 -49.55
N CYS A 576 -22.73 -62.72 -49.60
CA CYS A 576 -23.30 -62.25 -50.87
C CYS A 576 -22.90 -60.81 -51.21
N GLU A 577 -22.05 -60.17 -50.40
CA GLU A 577 -21.61 -58.77 -50.48
C GLU A 577 -22.73 -57.71 -50.46
N GLY A 578 -23.99 -58.14 -50.38
CA GLY A 578 -25.15 -57.27 -50.37
C GLY A 578 -25.20 -56.39 -49.12
N ILE A 579 -25.56 -55.12 -49.32
CA ILE A 579 -25.72 -54.12 -48.26
C ILE A 579 -27.20 -54.01 -47.87
N PHE A 580 -27.49 -54.03 -46.57
CA PHE A 580 -28.86 -53.93 -46.08
C PHE A 580 -28.97 -53.15 -44.77
N LYS A 581 -30.12 -52.50 -44.55
CA LYS A 581 -30.41 -51.75 -43.33
C LYS A 581 -31.16 -52.63 -42.34
N GLN A 582 -30.67 -52.69 -41.11
CA GLN A 582 -31.33 -53.40 -40.01
C GLN A 582 -30.96 -52.77 -38.67
N ARG A 583 -31.85 -52.87 -37.69
CA ARG A 583 -31.55 -52.47 -36.30
C ARG A 583 -30.44 -53.32 -35.73
N ILE A 584 -29.53 -52.71 -34.98
CA ILE A 584 -28.41 -53.40 -34.32
C ILE A 584 -28.90 -54.56 -33.44
N CYS A 585 -29.83 -54.29 -32.53
CA CYS A 585 -30.37 -55.33 -31.64
C CYS A 585 -30.99 -56.51 -32.41
N SER A 586 -31.68 -56.24 -33.52
CA SER A 586 -32.29 -57.29 -34.34
C SER A 586 -31.23 -58.12 -35.08
N TYR A 587 -30.14 -57.51 -35.52
CA TYR A 587 -29.02 -58.22 -36.14
C TYR A 587 -28.34 -59.13 -35.12
N VAL A 588 -27.96 -58.59 -33.95
CA VAL A 588 -27.29 -59.34 -32.87
C VAL A 588 -28.14 -60.52 -32.42
N THR A 589 -29.43 -60.31 -32.12
CA THR A 589 -30.33 -61.41 -31.72
C THR A 589 -30.48 -62.49 -32.79
N GLN A 590 -30.38 -62.15 -34.09
CA GLN A 590 -30.40 -63.18 -35.14
C GLN A 590 -29.11 -64.02 -35.13
N VAL A 591 -27.95 -63.38 -34.99
CA VAL A 591 -26.65 -64.06 -34.88
C VAL A 591 -26.61 -64.96 -33.65
N GLU A 592 -27.01 -64.46 -32.47
CA GLU A 592 -27.04 -65.23 -31.21
C GLU A 592 -27.95 -66.46 -31.29
N ASN A 593 -29.08 -66.35 -32.01
CA ASN A 593 -30.00 -67.46 -32.25
C ASN A 593 -29.55 -68.41 -33.38
N GLY A 594 -28.34 -68.22 -33.94
CA GLY A 594 -27.81 -69.02 -35.04
C GLY A 594 -28.52 -68.81 -36.38
N ASN A 595 -29.31 -67.74 -36.53
CA ASN A 595 -29.99 -67.39 -37.77
C ASN A 595 -29.11 -66.50 -38.66
N ASN A 596 -29.26 -66.60 -39.98
CA ASN A 596 -28.58 -65.69 -40.91
C ASN A 596 -29.31 -64.34 -40.99
N PRO A 597 -28.71 -63.22 -40.53
CA PRO A 597 -29.36 -61.91 -40.54
C PRO A 597 -29.55 -61.32 -41.94
N CYS A 598 -28.76 -61.78 -42.91
CA CYS A 598 -28.77 -61.24 -44.27
C CYS A 598 -30.09 -61.57 -44.98
N PRO A 599 -30.89 -60.55 -45.39
CA PRO A 599 -32.18 -60.76 -46.04
C PRO A 599 -32.06 -61.41 -47.42
N TYR A 600 -30.87 -61.37 -48.02
CA TYR A 600 -30.59 -61.99 -49.30
C TYR A 600 -30.30 -63.48 -49.12
N CYS A 601 -29.35 -63.82 -48.24
CA CYS A 601 -28.98 -65.21 -47.99
C CYS A 601 -30.12 -66.04 -47.37
N ASN A 602 -31.02 -65.41 -46.58
CA ASN A 602 -32.18 -66.10 -46.01
C ASN A 602 -33.44 -66.06 -46.90
N GLY A 603 -33.32 -65.60 -48.15
CA GLY A 603 -34.41 -65.65 -49.14
C GLY A 603 -35.60 -64.74 -48.83
N LYS A 604 -35.41 -63.67 -48.04
CA LYS A 604 -36.46 -62.65 -47.81
C LYS A 604 -36.44 -61.52 -48.83
N ARG A 605 -35.32 -61.31 -49.52
CA ARG A 605 -35.12 -60.23 -50.50
C ARG A 605 -34.26 -60.70 -51.68
N ALA A 606 -34.60 -60.24 -52.88
CA ALA A 606 -33.81 -60.46 -54.08
C ALA A 606 -32.55 -59.57 -54.11
N LEU A 607 -31.45 -60.13 -54.60
CA LEU A 607 -30.19 -59.51 -54.94
C LEU A 607 -29.80 -59.98 -56.34
N ALA A 608 -29.67 -59.02 -57.26
CA ALA A 608 -29.32 -59.27 -58.64
C ALA A 608 -28.02 -60.09 -58.74
N GLY A 609 -28.00 -61.08 -59.63
CA GLY A 609 -26.87 -62.01 -59.82
C GLY A 609 -26.62 -63.00 -58.67
N PHE A 610 -27.40 -62.98 -57.59
CA PHE A 610 -27.24 -63.90 -56.45
C PHE A 610 -28.45 -64.82 -56.25
N ASN A 611 -29.63 -64.27 -55.99
CA ASN A 611 -30.85 -65.04 -55.69
C ASN A 611 -32.12 -64.49 -56.38
N SER A 612 -31.96 -63.56 -57.31
CA SER A 612 -33.01 -63.05 -58.19
C SER A 612 -33.44 -64.09 -59.23
N LEU A 613 -34.48 -63.79 -59.99
CA LEU A 613 -35.07 -64.70 -60.96
C LEU A 613 -34.10 -65.03 -62.10
N GLU A 614 -33.20 -64.10 -62.49
CA GLU A 614 -32.21 -64.37 -63.54
C GLU A 614 -31.18 -65.42 -63.19
N THR A 615 -31.04 -65.79 -61.92
CA THR A 615 -30.12 -66.88 -61.56
C THR A 615 -30.71 -68.27 -61.80
N VAL A 616 -31.99 -68.37 -62.17
CA VAL A 616 -32.72 -69.64 -62.32
C VAL A 616 -33.31 -69.83 -63.71
N ILE A 617 -33.54 -68.76 -64.47
CA ILE A 617 -34.12 -68.81 -65.82
C ILE A 617 -33.23 -68.04 -66.79
N ASP A 618 -32.73 -68.73 -67.81
CA ASP A 618 -31.99 -68.14 -68.92
C ASP A 618 -32.92 -67.46 -69.94
N ASP A 619 -32.40 -66.44 -70.62
CA ASP A 619 -33.10 -65.64 -71.63
C ASP A 619 -34.44 -65.08 -71.13
N LEU A 620 -34.43 -64.50 -69.92
CA LEU A 620 -35.61 -63.88 -69.30
C LEU A 620 -36.17 -62.73 -70.14
N ASP A 621 -35.32 -61.96 -70.83
CA ASP A 621 -35.75 -60.85 -71.67
C ASP A 621 -36.72 -61.30 -72.80
N ASP A 622 -36.66 -62.56 -73.24
CA ASP A 622 -37.54 -63.10 -74.27
C ASP A 622 -38.93 -63.48 -73.75
N VAL A 623 -39.03 -63.80 -72.45
CA VAL A 623 -40.23 -64.38 -71.83
C VAL A 623 -40.87 -63.47 -70.78
N TRP A 624 -40.13 -62.50 -70.25
CA TRP A 624 -40.62 -61.50 -69.31
C TRP A 624 -41.24 -60.34 -70.08
N ASP A 625 -42.54 -60.11 -69.89
CA ASP A 625 -43.21 -59.05 -70.62
C ASP A 625 -42.87 -57.67 -70.04
N LYS A 626 -42.68 -56.67 -70.92
CA LYS A 626 -42.38 -55.29 -70.54
C LYS A 626 -43.49 -54.58 -69.75
N SER A 627 -44.70 -55.16 -69.70
CA SER A 627 -45.81 -54.66 -68.89
C SER A 627 -45.70 -54.98 -67.40
N ASN A 628 -44.70 -55.79 -67.00
CA ASN A 628 -44.43 -56.05 -65.59
C ASN A 628 -43.90 -54.80 -64.89
N GLU A 629 -44.48 -54.49 -63.73
CA GLU A 629 -44.03 -53.35 -62.89
C GLU A 629 -42.66 -53.60 -62.25
N LYS A 630 -42.32 -54.86 -61.97
CA LYS A 630 -41.04 -55.26 -61.36
C LYS A 630 -40.07 -55.78 -62.41
N SER A 631 -38.80 -55.47 -62.22
CA SER A 631 -37.72 -56.16 -62.93
C SER A 631 -37.59 -57.60 -62.41
N TYR A 632 -37.20 -58.53 -63.27
CA TYR A 632 -36.88 -59.90 -62.85
C TYR A 632 -35.69 -59.94 -61.86
N THR A 633 -34.82 -58.93 -61.88
CA THR A 633 -33.70 -58.74 -60.92
C THR A 633 -34.17 -58.43 -59.49
N GLU A 634 -35.44 -58.06 -59.31
CA GLU A 634 -36.04 -57.70 -58.02
C GLU A 634 -36.98 -58.79 -57.47
N VAL A 635 -37.08 -59.91 -58.19
CA VAL A 635 -38.04 -60.98 -57.93
C VAL A 635 -37.28 -62.28 -57.68
N MET A 636 -37.65 -63.03 -56.65
CA MET A 636 -37.07 -64.35 -56.38
C MET A 636 -37.83 -65.46 -57.13
N SER A 637 -37.17 -66.59 -57.36
CA SER A 637 -37.73 -67.71 -58.13
C SER A 637 -38.95 -68.40 -57.49
N ASP A 638 -39.13 -68.27 -56.18
CA ASP A 638 -40.28 -68.79 -55.41
C ASP A 638 -41.38 -67.75 -55.19
N SER A 639 -41.23 -66.55 -55.76
CA SER A 639 -42.15 -65.44 -55.56
C SER A 639 -43.58 -65.76 -56.00
N SER A 640 -44.55 -65.33 -55.19
CA SER A 640 -45.97 -65.37 -55.54
C SER A 640 -46.41 -64.21 -56.46
N TYR A 641 -45.48 -63.37 -56.91
CA TYR A 641 -45.76 -62.26 -57.83
C TYR A 641 -46.37 -62.78 -59.14
N ASN A 642 -47.50 -62.19 -59.54
CA ASN A 642 -48.17 -62.52 -60.80
C ASN A 642 -47.55 -61.70 -61.93
N ALA A 643 -46.58 -62.30 -62.61
CA ALA A 643 -45.94 -61.69 -63.76
C ALA A 643 -46.70 -62.00 -65.06
N TYR A 644 -46.56 -61.12 -66.03
CA TYR A 644 -46.94 -61.33 -67.43
C TYR A 644 -45.78 -61.99 -68.17
N TRP A 645 -46.07 -63.14 -68.77
CA TRP A 645 -45.12 -63.98 -69.49
C TRP A 645 -45.47 -64.01 -70.97
N LYS A 646 -44.46 -63.84 -71.82
CA LYS A 646 -44.56 -64.02 -73.26
C LYS A 646 -44.19 -65.46 -73.62
N CYS A 647 -45.11 -66.19 -74.25
CA CYS A 647 -44.85 -67.57 -74.67
C CYS A 647 -43.84 -67.60 -75.84
N ARG A 648 -42.75 -68.37 -75.72
CA ARG A 648 -41.77 -68.57 -76.80
C ARG A 648 -42.36 -69.18 -78.08
N THR A 649 -43.42 -69.99 -77.96
CA THR A 649 -44.01 -70.71 -79.10
C THR A 649 -45.05 -69.89 -79.86
N CYS A 650 -46.01 -69.29 -79.15
CA CYS A 650 -47.12 -68.57 -79.78
C CYS A 650 -47.05 -67.05 -79.64
N ASN A 651 -46.04 -66.49 -78.97
CA ASN A 651 -45.88 -65.07 -78.62
C ASN A 651 -47.01 -64.43 -77.81
N GLY A 652 -48.09 -65.17 -77.53
CA GLY A 652 -49.16 -64.73 -76.64
C GLY A 652 -48.68 -64.43 -75.23
N VAL A 653 -49.13 -63.30 -74.68
CA VAL A 653 -48.82 -62.85 -73.32
C VAL A 653 -49.88 -63.34 -72.35
N TYR A 654 -49.47 -63.93 -71.22
CA TYR A 654 -50.38 -64.47 -70.22
C TYR A 654 -49.85 -64.27 -68.81
N GLN A 655 -50.75 -64.09 -67.85
CA GLN A 655 -50.38 -63.88 -66.46
C GLN A 655 -50.22 -65.20 -65.71
N LYS A 656 -49.13 -65.34 -64.96
CA LYS A 656 -48.91 -66.46 -64.03
C LYS A 656 -47.97 -66.09 -62.89
N LYS A 657 -48.11 -66.78 -61.75
CA LYS A 657 -47.17 -66.62 -60.62
C LYS A 657 -45.76 -67.02 -61.05
N VAL A 658 -44.76 -66.29 -60.56
CA VAL A 658 -43.34 -66.60 -60.83
C VAL A 658 -42.97 -68.00 -60.37
N SER A 659 -43.34 -68.39 -59.15
CA SER A 659 -43.13 -69.74 -58.63
C SER A 659 -43.73 -70.84 -59.52
N ASP A 660 -44.94 -70.61 -60.06
CA ASP A 660 -45.63 -71.56 -60.93
C ASP A 660 -44.92 -71.68 -62.29
N TYR A 661 -44.44 -70.54 -62.82
CA TYR A 661 -43.71 -70.48 -64.08
C TYR A 661 -42.36 -71.19 -63.97
N VAL A 662 -41.57 -70.86 -62.96
CA VAL A 662 -40.28 -71.49 -62.68
C VAL A 662 -40.44 -73.01 -62.53
N LYS A 663 -41.44 -73.45 -61.76
CA LYS A 663 -41.72 -74.88 -61.59
C LYS A 663 -42.07 -75.56 -62.91
N ALA A 664 -42.88 -74.92 -63.74
CA ALA A 664 -43.27 -75.47 -65.04
C ALA A 664 -42.10 -75.59 -66.02
N VAL A 665 -41.22 -74.59 -66.05
CA VAL A 665 -39.99 -74.61 -66.86
C VAL A 665 -39.07 -75.74 -66.40
N LYS A 666 -38.85 -75.88 -65.08
CA LYS A 666 -38.05 -76.98 -64.50
C LYS A 666 -38.63 -78.37 -64.82
N ASP A 667 -39.96 -78.49 -64.79
CA ASP A 667 -40.68 -79.74 -65.14
C ASP A 667 -40.75 -80.01 -66.66
N GLY A 668 -40.26 -79.11 -67.52
CA GLY A 668 -40.39 -79.21 -68.97
C GLY A 668 -41.85 -79.13 -69.48
N LYS A 669 -42.76 -78.57 -68.69
CA LYS A 669 -44.20 -78.49 -69.01
C LYS A 669 -44.55 -77.14 -69.62
N SER A 670 -45.28 -77.16 -70.75
CA SER A 670 -45.90 -75.94 -71.27
C SER A 670 -47.06 -75.50 -70.38
N ILE A 671 -47.01 -74.28 -69.86
CA ILE A 671 -48.09 -73.64 -69.07
C ILE A 671 -48.83 -72.53 -69.81
N CYS A 672 -48.44 -72.26 -71.05
CA CYS A 672 -49.12 -71.27 -71.88
C CYS A 672 -50.60 -71.67 -72.03
N PRO A 673 -51.56 -70.83 -71.59
CA PRO A 673 -52.98 -71.16 -71.68
C PRO A 673 -53.47 -71.20 -73.13
N TYR A 674 -52.77 -70.53 -74.05
CA TYR A 674 -53.08 -70.53 -75.48
C TYR A 674 -52.65 -71.86 -76.13
N CYS A 675 -51.37 -72.24 -76.01
CA CYS A 675 -50.87 -73.52 -76.56
C CYS A 675 -51.62 -74.75 -75.99
N ASN A 676 -52.08 -74.67 -74.74
CA ASN A 676 -52.84 -75.75 -74.10
C ASN A 676 -54.36 -75.69 -74.33
N ASN A 677 -54.86 -74.85 -75.25
CA ASN A 677 -56.28 -74.71 -75.57
C ASN A 677 -57.19 -74.42 -74.36
N LYS A 678 -56.64 -73.70 -73.36
CA LYS A 678 -57.37 -73.23 -72.16
C LYS A 678 -57.89 -71.80 -72.34
N LYS A 679 -57.25 -70.99 -73.18
CA LYS A 679 -57.71 -69.65 -73.59
C LYS A 679 -57.63 -69.47 -75.10
N PRO A 680 -58.57 -68.75 -75.72
CA PRO A 680 -58.52 -68.40 -77.14
C PRO A 680 -57.35 -67.45 -77.42
N LEU A 681 -56.68 -67.65 -78.55
CA LEU A 681 -55.72 -66.75 -79.17
C LEU A 681 -55.96 -66.77 -80.69
N ALA A 682 -56.34 -65.63 -81.25
CA ALA A 682 -56.55 -65.46 -82.68
C ALA A 682 -55.29 -65.81 -83.48
N GLY A 683 -55.46 -66.48 -84.62
CA GLY A 683 -54.38 -67.02 -85.43
C GLY A 683 -53.81 -68.35 -84.91
N LEU A 684 -54.36 -68.94 -83.84
CA LEU A 684 -53.84 -70.18 -83.24
C LEU A 684 -54.92 -71.24 -82.98
N ASN A 685 -55.91 -70.95 -82.13
CA ASN A 685 -56.75 -72.00 -81.53
C ASN A 685 -58.26 -71.67 -81.44
N THR A 686 -58.71 -70.64 -82.13
CA THR A 686 -60.11 -70.18 -82.10
C THR A 686 -60.97 -71.00 -83.07
N ILE A 687 -62.30 -70.79 -83.07
CA ILE A 687 -63.19 -71.44 -84.05
C ILE A 687 -62.85 -70.97 -85.46
N GLU A 688 -62.54 -69.68 -85.62
CA GLU A 688 -62.13 -69.11 -86.90
C GLU A 688 -60.90 -69.82 -87.47
N ASP A 689 -59.91 -70.06 -86.61
CA ASP A 689 -58.63 -70.68 -87.02
C ASP A 689 -58.73 -72.20 -87.21
N VAL A 690 -59.42 -72.90 -86.30
CA VAL A 690 -59.40 -74.38 -86.24
C VAL A 690 -60.58 -75.02 -86.98
N LYS A 691 -61.69 -74.30 -87.14
CA LYS A 691 -62.93 -74.78 -87.75
C LYS A 691 -63.56 -73.72 -88.68
N PRO A 692 -62.87 -73.29 -89.74
CA PRO A 692 -63.39 -72.28 -90.67
C PRO A 692 -64.73 -72.68 -91.31
N ASP A 693 -64.95 -73.98 -91.58
CA ASP A 693 -66.21 -74.49 -92.14
C ASP A 693 -67.44 -74.24 -91.23
N TRP A 694 -67.22 -74.02 -89.94
CA TRP A 694 -68.30 -73.69 -89.00
C TRP A 694 -68.83 -72.26 -89.18
N LEU A 695 -68.04 -71.38 -89.77
CA LEU A 695 -68.38 -69.97 -89.94
C LEU A 695 -69.59 -69.76 -90.86
N ASP A 696 -69.79 -70.67 -91.82
CA ASP A 696 -70.96 -70.64 -92.69
C ASP A 696 -72.29 -70.90 -91.94
N GLU A 697 -72.23 -71.59 -90.79
CA GLU A 697 -73.36 -71.79 -89.90
C GLU A 697 -73.35 -70.82 -88.71
N TRP A 698 -72.35 -69.94 -88.61
CA TRP A 698 -72.26 -68.97 -87.53
C TRP A 698 -73.25 -67.83 -87.77
N SER A 699 -74.11 -67.53 -86.79
CA SER A 699 -74.95 -66.34 -86.90
C SER A 699 -74.20 -65.10 -86.40
N TYR A 700 -73.52 -64.39 -87.31
CA TYR A 700 -72.77 -63.17 -86.97
C TYR A 700 -73.63 -62.11 -86.29
N ARG A 701 -74.85 -61.86 -86.79
CA ARG A 701 -75.78 -60.88 -86.20
C ARG A 701 -76.18 -61.27 -84.77
N ASP A 702 -76.56 -62.53 -84.55
CA ASP A 702 -77.05 -62.98 -83.25
C ASP A 702 -75.92 -63.19 -82.22
N ASN A 703 -74.68 -63.37 -82.69
CA ASN A 703 -73.50 -63.52 -81.85
C ASN A 703 -72.72 -62.22 -81.64
N TYR A 704 -73.11 -61.11 -82.28
CA TYR A 704 -72.39 -59.83 -82.22
C TYR A 704 -72.10 -59.36 -80.78
N LEU A 705 -73.09 -59.47 -79.88
CA LEU A 705 -72.93 -59.12 -78.45
C LEU A 705 -72.46 -60.29 -77.56
N LEU A 706 -72.25 -61.47 -78.14
CA LEU A 706 -71.76 -62.64 -77.41
C LEU A 706 -70.24 -62.73 -77.58
N CYS A 707 -69.77 -63.06 -78.76
CA CYS A 707 -68.36 -63.20 -79.07
C CYS A 707 -68.17 -63.33 -80.57
N ARG A 708 -67.00 -62.93 -81.05
CA ARG A 708 -66.57 -63.19 -82.41
C ARG A 708 -65.98 -64.61 -82.54
N PRO A 709 -65.94 -65.19 -83.75
CA PRO A 709 -65.36 -66.52 -83.96
C PRO A 709 -63.87 -66.64 -83.58
N ASP A 710 -63.09 -65.55 -83.71
CA ASP A 710 -61.69 -65.37 -83.27
C ASP A 710 -61.53 -65.17 -81.75
N GLU A 711 -62.62 -65.18 -80.98
CA GLU A 711 -62.59 -65.00 -79.51
C GLU A 711 -63.08 -66.23 -78.74
N ILE A 712 -63.40 -67.32 -79.45
CA ILE A 712 -64.00 -68.51 -78.87
C ILE A 712 -63.36 -69.77 -79.45
N MET A 713 -63.08 -70.76 -78.62
CA MET A 713 -62.48 -72.02 -79.05
C MET A 713 -63.55 -73.09 -79.36
N PRO A 714 -63.27 -74.07 -80.24
CA PRO A 714 -64.17 -75.19 -80.51
C PRO A 714 -64.56 -76.01 -79.27
N ASN A 715 -63.72 -76.04 -78.23
CA ASN A 715 -63.99 -76.72 -76.96
C ASN A 715 -64.81 -75.89 -75.95
N SER A 716 -65.23 -74.67 -76.33
CA SER A 716 -65.97 -73.76 -75.44
C SER A 716 -67.36 -74.28 -75.11
N MET A 717 -67.74 -74.13 -73.83
CA MET A 717 -69.10 -74.41 -73.33
C MET A 717 -70.05 -73.21 -73.49
N ARG A 718 -69.55 -72.05 -73.93
CA ARG A 718 -70.38 -70.86 -74.15
C ARG A 718 -71.39 -71.13 -75.26
N LYS A 719 -72.67 -70.98 -74.98
CA LYS A 719 -73.75 -71.20 -75.96
C LYS A 719 -73.85 -70.02 -76.92
N VAL A 720 -73.62 -70.28 -78.20
CA VAL A 720 -73.69 -69.32 -79.31
C VAL A 720 -74.78 -69.73 -80.30
N TRP A 721 -75.17 -68.81 -81.17
CA TRP A 721 -76.22 -68.99 -82.16
C TRP A 721 -75.66 -69.54 -83.46
N TRP A 722 -76.27 -70.62 -83.92
CA TRP A 722 -75.97 -71.28 -85.19
C TRP A 722 -77.18 -71.16 -86.10
N LYS A 723 -76.95 -70.89 -87.38
CA LYS A 723 -77.95 -70.91 -88.45
C LYS A 723 -77.76 -72.18 -89.26
N CYS A 724 -78.73 -73.09 -89.22
CA CYS A 724 -78.63 -74.37 -89.93
C CYS A 724 -78.55 -74.16 -91.46
N LYS A 725 -77.53 -74.73 -92.13
CA LYS A 725 -77.40 -74.71 -93.60
C LYS A 725 -78.58 -75.35 -94.33
N GLU A 726 -79.09 -76.49 -93.83
CA GLU A 726 -80.14 -77.26 -94.51
C GLU A 726 -81.53 -76.60 -94.47
N CYS A 727 -81.89 -75.95 -93.34
CA CYS A 727 -83.26 -75.46 -93.13
C CYS A 727 -83.36 -74.00 -92.65
N GLY A 728 -82.24 -73.30 -92.52
CA GLY A 728 -82.17 -71.90 -92.07
C GLY A 728 -82.52 -71.65 -90.60
N TYR A 729 -82.95 -72.66 -89.83
CA TYR A 729 -83.37 -72.49 -88.45
C TYR A 729 -82.22 -72.03 -87.55
N LEU A 730 -82.48 -70.98 -86.75
CA LEU A 730 -81.56 -70.48 -85.73
C LEU A 730 -81.71 -71.28 -84.44
N TYR A 731 -80.59 -71.79 -83.93
CA TYR A 731 -80.57 -72.57 -82.69
C TYR A 731 -79.33 -72.27 -81.86
N LYS A 732 -79.48 -72.40 -80.54
CA LYS A 732 -78.42 -72.11 -79.59
C LYS A 732 -77.72 -73.39 -79.15
N MET A 733 -76.40 -73.47 -79.33
CA MET A 733 -75.59 -74.61 -78.90
C MET A 733 -74.16 -74.15 -78.61
N SER A 734 -73.48 -74.78 -77.65
CA SER A 734 -72.06 -74.50 -77.41
C SER A 734 -71.18 -75.15 -78.48
N PRO A 735 -70.08 -74.51 -78.90
CA PRO A 735 -69.06 -75.09 -79.77
C PRO A 735 -68.64 -76.51 -79.37
N LYS A 736 -68.41 -76.78 -78.08
CA LYS A 736 -67.99 -78.11 -77.60
C LYS A 736 -69.01 -79.21 -77.93
N VAL A 737 -70.28 -78.91 -77.69
CA VAL A 737 -71.39 -79.83 -78.00
C VAL A 737 -71.55 -79.96 -79.52
N ARG A 738 -71.34 -78.89 -80.28
CA ARG A 738 -71.30 -78.95 -81.76
C ARG A 738 -70.19 -79.87 -82.25
N ALA A 739 -68.98 -79.73 -81.72
CA ALA A 739 -67.85 -80.61 -81.99
C ALA A 739 -68.20 -82.07 -81.70
N MET A 740 -68.86 -82.34 -80.56
CA MET A 740 -69.31 -83.68 -80.20
C MET A 740 -70.34 -84.25 -81.18
N PHE A 741 -71.28 -83.44 -81.66
CA PHE A 741 -72.26 -83.87 -82.66
C PHE A 741 -71.60 -84.18 -84.01
N GLU A 742 -70.68 -83.33 -84.46
CA GLU A 742 -69.88 -83.55 -85.67
C GLU A 742 -69.02 -84.82 -85.55
N PHE A 743 -68.29 -84.98 -84.44
CA PHE A 743 -67.49 -86.18 -84.17
C PHE A 743 -68.33 -87.47 -84.16
N ARG A 744 -69.60 -87.39 -83.72
CA ARG A 744 -70.53 -88.52 -83.73
C ARG A 744 -71.33 -88.65 -85.04
N HIS A 745 -71.00 -87.87 -86.08
CA HIS A 745 -71.70 -87.81 -87.36
C HIS A 745 -73.23 -87.59 -87.23
N ARG A 746 -73.64 -86.81 -86.23
CA ARG A 746 -75.06 -86.52 -85.96
C ARG A 746 -75.39 -85.08 -86.35
N LYS A 747 -76.56 -84.86 -86.97
CA LYS A 747 -77.04 -83.52 -87.34
C LYS A 747 -77.06 -82.60 -86.12
N THR A 748 -76.60 -81.36 -86.22
CA THR A 748 -76.51 -80.41 -85.08
C THR A 748 -77.84 -79.73 -84.79
N CYS A 749 -78.57 -79.33 -85.84
CA CYS A 749 -79.85 -78.63 -85.76
C CYS A 749 -80.96 -79.46 -85.09
N PRO A 750 -81.59 -78.98 -83.99
CA PRO A 750 -82.69 -79.67 -83.31
C PRO A 750 -83.92 -79.95 -84.19
N ARG A 751 -84.17 -79.11 -85.21
CA ARG A 751 -85.25 -79.32 -86.18
C ARG A 751 -84.93 -80.48 -87.14
N CYS A 752 -83.74 -80.50 -87.73
CA CYS A 752 -83.33 -81.59 -88.62
C CYS A 752 -83.15 -82.93 -87.90
N LYS A 753 -82.93 -82.91 -86.58
CA LYS A 753 -82.89 -84.09 -85.69
C LYS A 753 -84.26 -84.68 -85.34
N GLY A 754 -85.38 -84.00 -85.66
CA GLY A 754 -86.73 -84.49 -85.36
C GLY A 754 -87.24 -84.26 -83.93
N LEU A 755 -86.58 -83.42 -83.11
CA LEU A 755 -86.93 -83.21 -81.69
C LEU A 755 -88.00 -82.13 -81.42
N ARG A 756 -88.59 -81.53 -82.44
CA ARG A 756 -89.82 -80.72 -82.33
C ARG A 756 -90.78 -81.10 -83.46
N ARG A 757 -91.93 -81.71 -83.11
CA ARG A 757 -93.02 -82.02 -84.05
C ARG A 757 -93.38 -80.78 -84.87
N ARG A 758 -93.52 -80.97 -86.20
CA ARG A 758 -93.99 -79.94 -87.14
C ARG A 758 -95.31 -79.35 -86.62
N LYS A 759 -95.30 -78.14 -86.06
CA LYS A 759 -96.51 -77.32 -85.98
C LYS A 759 -96.56 -76.49 -87.25
N HIS A 760 -97.40 -76.91 -88.19
CA HIS A 760 -98.00 -76.01 -89.16
C HIS A 760 -98.88 -75.03 -88.37
N TYR A 761 -98.64 -73.73 -88.55
CA TYR A 761 -99.71 -72.75 -88.53
C TYR A 761 -99.85 -72.25 -89.96
N ILE A 762 -101.08 -72.27 -90.46
CA ILE A 762 -101.52 -71.60 -91.68
C ILE A 762 -101.15 -70.13 -91.59
#